data_AF-A0A0P7BS60-F1
#
_entry.id   AF-A0A0P7BS60-F1
#
_cell.length_a   1.000
_cell.length_b   1.000
_cell.length_c   1.000
_cell.angle_alpha   90.00
_cell.angle_beta   90.00
_cell.angle_gamma   90.00
#
_symmetry.space_group_name_H-M   'P 1'
#
loop_
_entity.id
_entity.type
_entity.pdbx_description
1 polymer ?
#
loop_
_entity_poly.entity_id
_entity_poly.type
_entity_poly.pdbx_seq_one_letter_code
_entity_poly.pdbx_strand_id
1 'polypeptide(L)'
;MVDSIPIRLAPLPGEDIDSYLRTYARLLHAEVSDILTLAGLADRPSTAKLGHRPWTYRLDPVERDALAAVTGLRPQTLTALTLARYDGTGLLSGVRPTGRPRPPRWWNQLKGSRFCPRCLAGNDGRWMLAWRLPWTFACTHHHLLLVDTCPVCDRAHRPALDRPPRDPGRCDTTGLPLPSHPRGRQPPACTVPPADIDAVALRPDGPIVTAQRHVDELLAELGRCSPDLSARPVGVVQRLDDLHAVARAALFALRASATAPPLTVAVLTELGDDTTPPGAARRNNAAPGRRAADIAFGCAVACHTLGDRTDAPDPTIAAWLIDAAVQRAQTSPALLLDRWEQTSPHLHGALLHRLAPHLAISYQLRYRTAAHQPRRPQPGAGTARAAAVPSQLWPRWALRLNPPGLFDSLPYRSTLSMFLLLVGTDLDYPRARRLLGHTSPGSPTQLTERLRRHGHLDTVLAILTQLADALDTHGAPIDYARRRRWRRLRQPDFDETAWRERCAQHRARRLASPRHTRFAHLYLAELLTGTHPYHQPDGIKLDVINRASYALFAGNLPAPLDAYLHDRAAHILRRGRIDEPVTWEPPFDWITGITWPGLDPTRVHRRELWAHRPRPTPTEPPHTVQPPTITEPTQLSGRAILAAVDPTWLREQYEVKRRHFADIAAELGVHGTDVSARARALGIPTRRGTAAHTHPLTPHGGPDAFTPLTWTVLDGRGAEQRVRRLLATPGHTDHRNAARALGIRTDALRRQIHHLEHTVGAALLHTDDQERLMLTPHGEHLAHTLWPILDLLDRTRTRDEPG
;
A
#
# COMPACT_ATOMS: atom_id res chain seq x y z
N MET A 1 -53.03 -9.87 39.28
CA MET A 1 -51.80 -10.11 38.49
C MET A 1 -50.68 -10.33 39.47
N VAL A 2 -49.83 -11.33 39.23
CA VAL A 2 -48.64 -11.54 40.05
C VAL A 2 -47.60 -10.53 39.59
N ASP A 3 -47.30 -9.52 40.41
CA ASP A 3 -46.38 -8.43 40.03
C ASP A 3 -44.92 -8.92 39.87
N SER A 4 -44.58 -10.06 40.47
CA SER A 4 -43.26 -10.68 40.34
C SER A 4 -43.27 -12.16 40.72
N ILE A 5 -42.40 -12.97 40.10
CA ILE A 5 -42.33 -14.42 40.35
C ILE A 5 -41.79 -14.68 41.78
N PRO A 6 -42.51 -15.37 42.68
CA PRO A 6 -42.08 -15.54 44.07
C PRO A 6 -40.74 -16.29 44.23
N ILE A 7 -40.50 -17.31 43.41
CA ILE A 7 -39.25 -18.09 43.40
C ILE A 7 -38.16 -17.26 42.73
N ARG A 8 -37.08 -16.92 43.42
CA ARG A 8 -35.99 -16.10 42.87
C ARG A 8 -34.81 -16.94 42.42
N LEU A 9 -34.24 -16.58 41.26
CA LEU A 9 -32.99 -17.12 40.76
C LEU A 9 -31.99 -15.98 40.49
N ALA A 10 -30.82 -16.06 41.13
CA ALA A 10 -29.70 -15.18 40.83
C ALA A 10 -28.96 -15.66 39.55
N PRO A 11 -28.55 -14.75 38.66
CA PRO A 11 -27.68 -15.11 37.54
C PRO A 11 -26.25 -15.40 38.01
N LEU A 12 -25.52 -16.24 37.28
CA LEU A 12 -24.09 -16.44 37.53
C LEU A 12 -23.28 -15.21 37.07
N PRO A 13 -22.11 -14.92 37.67
CA PRO A 13 -21.21 -13.88 37.19
C PRO A 13 -20.83 -14.11 35.72
N GLY A 14 -21.19 -13.16 34.85
CA GLY A 14 -20.87 -13.24 33.42
C GLY A 14 -21.78 -14.15 32.60
N GLU A 15 -22.90 -14.62 33.15
CA GLU A 15 -23.89 -15.40 32.43
C GLU A 15 -24.56 -14.63 31.29
N ASP A 16 -24.95 -15.31 30.21
CA ASP A 16 -25.78 -14.71 29.16
C ASP A 16 -27.29 -14.74 29.48
N ILE A 17 -28.04 -13.74 28.99
CA ILE A 17 -29.47 -13.60 29.27
C ILE A 17 -30.30 -14.80 28.81
N ASP A 18 -29.92 -15.47 27.72
CA ASP A 18 -30.67 -16.63 27.22
C ASP A 18 -30.45 -17.85 28.13
N SER A 19 -29.23 -18.02 28.65
CA SER A 19 -28.92 -19.02 29.69
C SER A 19 -29.72 -18.76 30.97
N TYR A 20 -29.75 -17.52 31.42
CA TYR A 20 -30.44 -17.15 32.64
C TYR A 20 -31.94 -17.46 32.55
N LEU A 21 -32.61 -16.95 31.50
CA LEU A 21 -34.05 -17.11 31.32
C LEU A 21 -34.44 -18.58 31.15
N ARG A 22 -33.65 -19.38 30.42
CA ARG A 22 -33.88 -20.82 30.28
C ARG A 22 -33.74 -21.56 31.59
N THR A 23 -32.75 -21.20 32.40
CA THR A 23 -32.56 -21.87 33.68
C THR A 23 -33.65 -21.46 34.67
N TYR A 24 -34.09 -20.21 34.61
CA TYR A 24 -35.19 -19.75 35.42
C TYR A 24 -36.51 -20.44 35.04
N ALA A 25 -36.81 -20.53 33.75
CA ALA A 25 -37.97 -21.26 33.24
C ALA A 25 -37.97 -22.72 33.71
N ARG A 26 -36.81 -23.40 33.63
CA ARG A 26 -36.64 -24.77 34.12
C ARG A 26 -36.92 -24.89 35.63
N LEU A 27 -36.39 -23.98 36.44
CA LEU A 27 -36.63 -23.95 37.88
C LEU A 27 -38.12 -23.80 38.21
N LEU A 28 -38.85 -23.07 37.37
CA LEU A 28 -40.29 -22.84 37.51
C LEU A 28 -41.15 -23.93 36.87
N HIS A 29 -40.55 -24.96 36.25
CA HIS A 29 -41.23 -25.94 35.41
C HIS A 29 -42.10 -25.30 34.31
N ALA A 30 -41.60 -24.22 33.72
CA ALA A 30 -42.27 -23.42 32.70
C ALA A 30 -41.41 -23.27 31.43
N GLU A 31 -41.96 -22.65 30.40
CA GLU A 31 -41.21 -22.21 29.23
C GLU A 31 -40.76 -20.75 29.36
N VAL A 32 -39.74 -20.35 28.58
CA VAL A 32 -39.32 -18.94 28.52
C VAL A 32 -40.50 -18.07 28.06
N SER A 33 -41.32 -18.54 27.11
CA SER A 33 -42.55 -17.91 26.64
C SER A 33 -43.51 -17.54 27.77
N ASP A 34 -43.61 -18.35 28.82
CA ASP A 34 -44.49 -18.09 29.96
C ASP A 34 -43.97 -16.91 30.79
N ILE A 35 -42.65 -16.85 31.02
CA ILE A 35 -42.00 -15.70 31.68
C ILE A 35 -42.23 -14.42 30.86
N LEU A 36 -42.17 -14.51 29.53
CA LEU A 36 -42.41 -13.36 28.65
C LEU A 36 -43.86 -12.92 28.63
N THR A 37 -44.79 -13.88 28.69
CA THR A 37 -46.22 -13.62 28.79
C THR A 37 -46.53 -12.90 30.10
N LEU A 38 -45.97 -13.38 31.22
CA LEU A 38 -46.08 -12.73 32.52
C LEU A 38 -45.49 -11.32 32.52
N ALA A 39 -44.39 -11.09 31.78
CA ALA A 39 -43.79 -9.76 31.61
C ALA A 39 -44.57 -8.84 30.66
N GLY A 40 -45.70 -9.28 30.08
CA GLY A 40 -46.46 -8.50 29.12
C GLY A 40 -45.73 -8.28 27.79
N LEU A 41 -44.78 -9.17 27.44
CA LEU A 41 -43.93 -9.07 26.25
C LEU A 41 -44.37 -9.97 25.08
N ALA A 42 -45.41 -10.80 25.26
CA ALA A 42 -45.89 -11.77 24.27
C ALA A 42 -46.56 -11.15 23.02
N ASP A 43 -47.40 -10.11 23.18
CA ASP A 43 -48.29 -9.59 22.12
C ASP A 43 -47.78 -8.34 21.38
N ARG A 44 -46.55 -7.87 21.63
CA ARG A 44 -46.03 -6.65 20.98
C ARG A 44 -45.76 -6.90 19.50
N PRO A 45 -46.27 -6.12 18.52
CA PRO A 45 -46.22 -6.40 17.07
C PRO A 45 -44.81 -6.53 16.43
N SER A 46 -43.75 -6.30 17.20
CA SER A 46 -42.37 -6.74 16.90
C SER A 46 -42.15 -8.26 17.03
N THR A 47 -43.08 -9.02 17.62
CA THR A 47 -42.97 -10.45 17.96
C THR A 47 -43.32 -11.37 16.79
N ALA A 48 -44.18 -10.93 15.87
CA ALA A 48 -44.73 -11.78 14.81
C ALA A 48 -43.96 -11.71 13.47
N LYS A 49 -43.24 -10.61 13.19
CA LYS A 49 -42.48 -10.43 11.92
C LYS A 49 -40.97 -10.69 12.02
N LEU A 50 -40.41 -10.68 13.23
CA LEU A 50 -39.04 -11.13 13.50
C LEU A 50 -39.11 -12.28 14.50
N GLY A 51 -38.90 -13.53 14.07
CA GLY A 51 -38.61 -14.65 14.97
C GLY A 51 -37.25 -14.51 15.68
N HIS A 52 -36.84 -13.28 16.00
CA HIS A 52 -35.47 -12.82 16.11
C HIS A 52 -35.35 -11.65 17.12
N ARG A 53 -35.53 -11.88 18.43
CA ARG A 53 -35.10 -10.87 19.41
C ARG A 53 -33.61 -11.07 19.71
N PRO A 54 -32.73 -10.10 19.42
CA PRO A 54 -31.30 -10.19 19.70
C PRO A 54 -31.05 -9.84 21.18
N TRP A 55 -31.73 -10.48 22.12
CA TRP A 55 -31.57 -10.18 23.55
C TRP A 55 -30.18 -10.48 24.07
N THR A 56 -29.51 -11.48 23.49
CA THR A 56 -28.08 -11.67 23.66
C THR A 56 -27.31 -10.38 23.36
N TYR A 57 -27.76 -9.57 22.38
CA TYR A 57 -27.18 -8.28 22.03
C TYR A 57 -27.61 -7.17 22.99
N ARG A 58 -28.90 -6.85 23.06
CA ARG A 58 -29.46 -5.80 23.94
C ARG A 58 -30.92 -6.06 24.27
N LEU A 59 -31.34 -5.60 25.44
CA LEU A 59 -32.74 -5.44 25.79
C LEU A 59 -33.15 -3.98 25.51
N ASP A 60 -34.29 -3.78 24.86
CA ASP A 60 -34.93 -2.46 24.81
C ASP A 60 -35.27 -2.01 26.25
N PRO A 61 -35.25 -0.70 26.58
CA PRO A 61 -35.56 -0.23 27.93
C PRO A 61 -36.87 -0.78 28.47
N VAL A 62 -37.92 -0.88 27.65
CA VAL A 62 -39.22 -1.36 28.09
C VAL A 62 -39.20 -2.87 28.33
N GLU A 63 -38.46 -3.64 27.52
CA GLU A 63 -38.26 -5.07 27.75
C GLU A 63 -37.46 -5.33 29.03
N ARG A 64 -36.41 -4.55 29.24
CA ARG A 64 -35.55 -4.63 30.42
C ARG A 64 -36.33 -4.34 31.70
N ASP A 65 -37.13 -3.29 31.70
CA ASP A 65 -37.87 -2.88 32.89
C ASP A 65 -39.02 -3.86 33.20
N ALA A 66 -39.68 -4.41 32.16
CA ALA A 66 -40.68 -5.47 32.31
C ALA A 66 -40.07 -6.78 32.87
N LEU A 67 -38.92 -7.21 32.32
CA LEU A 67 -38.21 -8.37 32.85
C LEU A 67 -37.67 -8.13 34.26
N ALA A 68 -37.22 -6.92 34.57
CA ALA A 68 -36.76 -6.56 35.92
C ALA A 68 -37.90 -6.73 36.94
N ALA A 69 -39.09 -6.25 36.63
CA ALA A 69 -40.27 -6.38 37.49
C ALA A 69 -40.61 -7.86 37.77
N VAL A 70 -40.72 -8.68 36.72
CA VAL A 70 -41.12 -10.09 36.85
C VAL A 70 -40.05 -10.93 37.52
N THR A 71 -38.78 -10.75 37.15
CA THR A 71 -37.66 -11.56 37.67
C THR A 71 -37.20 -11.14 39.06
N GLY A 72 -37.43 -9.87 39.44
CA GLY A 72 -36.91 -9.27 40.67
C GLY A 72 -35.44 -8.83 40.57
N LEU A 73 -34.86 -8.81 39.36
CA LEU A 73 -33.51 -8.33 39.12
C LEU A 73 -33.47 -6.82 38.90
N ARG A 74 -32.34 -6.19 39.24
CA ARG A 74 -32.10 -4.80 38.88
C ARG A 74 -31.94 -4.67 37.35
N PRO A 75 -32.43 -3.59 36.72
CA PRO A 75 -32.27 -3.36 35.29
C PRO A 75 -30.80 -3.42 34.83
N GLN A 76 -29.86 -2.94 35.64
CA GLN A 76 -28.42 -3.00 35.34
C GLN A 76 -27.89 -4.43 35.34
N THR A 77 -28.41 -5.31 36.20
CA THR A 77 -28.06 -6.74 36.20
C THR A 77 -28.51 -7.37 34.89
N LEU A 78 -29.73 -7.11 34.42
CA LEU A 78 -30.22 -7.60 33.13
C LEU A 78 -29.37 -7.07 31.96
N THR A 79 -28.99 -5.79 31.97
CA THR A 79 -28.06 -5.25 30.96
C THR A 79 -26.70 -5.96 30.99
N ALA A 80 -26.17 -6.31 32.16
CA ALA A 80 -24.90 -7.03 32.31
C ALA A 80 -24.93 -8.49 31.80
N LEU A 81 -26.12 -9.09 31.67
CA LEU A 81 -26.34 -10.39 31.03
C LEU A 81 -26.39 -10.31 29.48
N THR A 82 -26.34 -9.10 28.93
CA THR A 82 -26.36 -8.86 27.48
C THR A 82 -25.04 -8.27 27.01
N LEU A 83 -24.76 -8.43 25.72
CA LEU A 83 -23.60 -7.84 25.06
C LEU A 83 -23.63 -6.30 25.08
N ALA A 84 -24.77 -5.65 25.37
CA ALA A 84 -24.90 -4.20 25.53
C ALA A 84 -23.93 -3.62 26.57
N ARG A 85 -23.45 -4.43 27.52
CA ARG A 85 -22.36 -4.03 28.43
C ARG A 85 -21.06 -3.63 27.72
N TYR A 86 -20.87 -4.07 26.48
CA TYR A 86 -19.74 -3.71 25.62
C TYR A 86 -20.15 -2.71 24.52
N ASP A 87 -21.34 -2.12 24.56
CA ASP A 87 -21.73 -1.10 23.58
C ASP A 87 -20.76 0.09 23.65
N GLY A 88 -20.46 0.66 22.49
CA GLY A 88 -19.46 1.72 22.35
C GLY A 88 -18.01 1.25 22.46
N THR A 89 -17.68 0.02 22.86
CA THR A 89 -16.28 -0.47 23.01
C THR A 89 -15.56 -0.79 21.69
N GLY A 90 -16.32 -0.97 20.60
CA GLY A 90 -15.81 -1.48 19.33
C GLY A 90 -15.73 -3.02 19.25
N LEU A 91 -15.94 -3.72 20.37
CA LEU A 91 -16.01 -5.19 20.41
C LEU A 91 -17.23 -5.75 19.68
N LEU A 92 -18.27 -4.91 19.52
CA LEU A 92 -19.56 -5.32 19.01
C LEU A 92 -20.07 -4.46 17.88
N SER A 93 -20.86 -5.15 17.07
CA SER A 93 -21.67 -4.60 15.98
C SER A 93 -22.90 -3.87 16.53
N GLY A 94 -22.75 -2.63 17.00
CA GLY A 94 -23.91 -1.78 17.32
C GLY A 94 -24.91 -1.75 16.16
N VAL A 95 -26.20 -1.61 16.45
CA VAL A 95 -27.22 -1.50 15.39
C VAL A 95 -27.23 -0.06 14.84
N ARG A 96 -27.12 0.11 13.52
CA ARG A 96 -27.32 1.41 12.85
C ARG A 96 -28.77 1.90 13.10
N PRO A 97 -29.05 3.21 13.02
CA PRO A 97 -30.43 3.72 13.05
C PRO A 97 -31.35 3.04 12.01
N THR A 98 -30.75 2.56 10.91
CA THR A 98 -31.41 1.80 9.83
C THR A 98 -31.70 0.33 10.17
N GLY A 99 -31.44 -0.13 11.39
CA GLY A 99 -31.66 -1.52 11.82
C GLY A 99 -30.58 -2.52 11.39
N ARG A 100 -29.56 -2.12 10.61
CA ARG A 100 -28.46 -3.00 10.18
C ARG A 100 -27.30 -3.02 11.19
N PRO A 101 -26.68 -4.17 11.50
CA PRO A 101 -25.49 -4.22 12.35
C PRO A 101 -24.33 -3.42 11.73
N ARG A 102 -23.60 -2.63 12.52
CA ARG A 102 -22.29 -2.09 12.14
C ARG A 102 -21.28 -3.24 12.17
N PRO A 103 -20.27 -3.33 11.30
CA PRO A 103 -19.21 -4.33 11.48
C PRO A 103 -18.46 -4.07 12.81
N PRO A 104 -18.05 -5.10 13.58
CA PRO A 104 -17.18 -4.90 14.72
C PRO A 104 -15.82 -4.38 14.25
N ARG A 105 -15.05 -3.76 15.16
CA ARG A 105 -13.77 -3.13 14.82
C ARG A 105 -12.71 -4.15 14.39
N TRP A 106 -12.58 -5.24 15.14
CA TRP A 106 -11.48 -6.19 14.99
C TRP A 106 -11.90 -7.45 14.24
N TRP A 107 -12.81 -8.22 14.81
CA TRP A 107 -13.18 -9.52 14.27
C TRP A 107 -14.59 -9.50 13.69
N ASN A 108 -14.90 -10.43 12.80
CA ASN A 108 -16.28 -10.63 12.39
C ASN A 108 -17.11 -11.12 13.59
N GLN A 109 -18.36 -10.64 13.69
CA GLN A 109 -19.28 -11.10 14.72
C GLN A 109 -19.44 -12.64 14.62
N LEU A 110 -19.35 -13.31 15.77
CA LEU A 110 -19.62 -14.74 15.83
C LEU A 110 -21.08 -15.01 15.48
N LYS A 111 -21.31 -16.05 14.68
CA LYS A 111 -22.66 -16.47 14.30
C LYS A 111 -23.37 -17.26 15.41
N GLY A 112 -22.62 -17.71 16.43
CA GLY A 112 -23.08 -18.52 17.55
C GLY A 112 -22.28 -18.22 18.82
N SER A 113 -22.35 -19.12 19.81
CA SER A 113 -21.55 -19.06 21.02
C SER A 113 -20.49 -20.16 20.99
N ARG A 114 -19.31 -19.84 21.50
CA ARG A 114 -18.34 -20.87 21.92
C ARG A 114 -18.72 -21.40 23.29
N PHE A 115 -18.04 -22.43 23.78
CA PHE A 115 -18.18 -22.91 25.15
C PHE A 115 -17.03 -23.78 25.61
N CYS A 116 -16.94 -23.93 26.93
CA CYS A 116 -16.08 -24.92 27.59
C CYS A 116 -16.97 -26.08 28.10
N PRO A 117 -16.77 -27.33 27.63
CA PRO A 117 -17.55 -28.49 28.06
C PRO A 117 -17.52 -28.69 29.59
N ARG A 118 -16.34 -28.55 30.21
CA ARG A 118 -16.17 -28.68 31.66
C ARG A 118 -16.84 -27.57 32.46
N CYS A 119 -16.87 -26.33 31.95
CA CYS A 119 -17.65 -25.27 32.59
C CYS A 119 -19.14 -25.60 32.54
N LEU A 120 -19.65 -26.04 31.40
CA LEU A 120 -21.05 -26.42 31.27
C LEU A 120 -21.43 -27.58 32.20
N ALA A 121 -20.56 -28.59 32.34
CA ALA A 121 -20.75 -29.68 33.29
C ALA A 121 -20.79 -29.19 34.74
N GLY A 122 -19.86 -28.29 35.11
CA GLY A 122 -19.72 -27.80 36.49
C GLY A 122 -20.70 -26.71 36.90
N ASN A 123 -21.45 -26.12 35.97
CA ASN A 123 -22.36 -25.01 36.25
C ASN A 123 -23.81 -25.29 35.84
N ASP A 124 -24.23 -26.55 35.72
CA ASP A 124 -25.59 -26.97 35.35
C ASP A 124 -26.04 -26.47 33.96
N GLY A 125 -25.10 -26.39 33.01
CA GLY A 125 -25.36 -26.00 31.63
C GLY A 125 -25.60 -24.49 31.45
N ARG A 126 -25.03 -23.66 32.34
CA ARG A 126 -25.13 -22.20 32.29
C ARG A 126 -24.07 -21.62 31.34
N TRP A 127 -24.50 -20.85 30.36
CA TRP A 127 -23.62 -20.31 29.32
C TRP A 127 -23.11 -18.91 29.67
N MET A 128 -21.86 -18.65 29.30
CA MET A 128 -21.19 -17.39 29.65
C MET A 128 -21.25 -16.41 28.49
N LEU A 129 -21.57 -15.15 28.79
CA LEU A 129 -21.68 -14.05 27.84
C LEU A 129 -20.38 -13.80 27.07
N ALA A 130 -19.22 -13.95 27.73
CA ALA A 130 -17.91 -13.76 27.11
C ALA A 130 -17.69 -14.71 25.91
N TRP A 131 -18.30 -15.89 25.90
CA TRP A 131 -18.16 -16.86 24.81
C TRP A 131 -18.84 -16.41 23.50
N ARG A 132 -19.59 -15.31 23.53
CA ARG A 132 -20.12 -14.61 22.35
C ARG A 132 -19.12 -13.65 21.70
N LEU A 133 -17.98 -13.39 22.36
CA LEU A 133 -16.94 -12.50 21.86
C LEU A 133 -15.92 -13.28 21.03
N PRO A 134 -15.53 -12.79 19.84
CA PRO A 134 -14.44 -13.37 19.07
C PRO A 134 -13.13 -13.47 19.87
N TRP A 135 -12.90 -12.53 20.80
CA TRP A 135 -11.71 -12.44 21.65
C TRP A 135 -11.62 -13.52 22.74
N THR A 136 -12.68 -14.30 22.97
CA THR A 136 -12.67 -15.40 23.94
C THR A 136 -12.57 -16.72 23.18
N PHE A 137 -11.38 -17.33 23.17
CA PHE A 137 -11.03 -18.52 22.41
C PHE A 137 -10.54 -19.69 23.28
N ALA A 138 -10.09 -19.44 24.51
CA ALA A 138 -9.68 -20.49 25.47
C ALA A 138 -10.38 -20.32 26.83
N CYS A 139 -10.54 -21.42 27.56
CA CYS A 139 -10.94 -21.42 28.96
C CYS A 139 -9.69 -21.40 29.83
N THR A 140 -9.47 -20.32 30.58
CA THR A 140 -8.32 -20.16 31.48
C THR A 140 -8.46 -20.93 32.79
N HIS A 141 -9.67 -21.39 33.13
CA HIS A 141 -9.91 -22.19 34.33
C HIS A 141 -9.68 -23.69 34.09
N HIS A 142 -10.20 -24.22 32.98
CA HIS A 142 -10.07 -25.63 32.62
C HIS A 142 -8.93 -25.93 31.65
N HIS A 143 -8.25 -24.90 31.15
CA HIS A 143 -7.19 -24.99 30.14
C HIS A 143 -7.64 -25.77 28.90
N LEU A 144 -8.78 -25.38 28.33
CA LEU A 144 -9.36 -26.01 27.14
C LEU A 144 -9.53 -24.97 26.03
N LEU A 145 -9.25 -25.35 24.79
CA LEU A 145 -9.68 -24.57 23.64
C LEU A 145 -11.22 -24.58 23.61
N LEU A 146 -11.84 -23.40 23.44
CA LEU A 146 -13.30 -23.35 23.40
C LEU A 146 -13.83 -23.97 22.12
N VAL A 147 -14.86 -24.79 22.27
CA VAL A 147 -15.55 -25.44 21.16
C VAL A 147 -16.49 -24.42 20.50
N ASP A 148 -16.43 -24.32 19.17
CA ASP A 148 -17.23 -23.38 18.38
C ASP A 148 -18.25 -24.06 17.45
N THR A 149 -17.99 -25.30 17.04
CA THR A 149 -18.94 -26.17 16.32
C THR A 149 -19.03 -27.56 16.94
N CYS A 150 -20.19 -28.18 16.81
CA CYS A 150 -20.39 -29.57 17.25
C CYS A 150 -19.63 -30.53 16.32
N PRO A 151 -18.82 -31.48 16.85
CA PRO A 151 -18.06 -32.42 16.01
C PRO A 151 -18.96 -33.41 15.25
N VAL A 152 -20.19 -33.65 15.71
CA VAL A 152 -21.13 -34.60 15.07
C VAL A 152 -21.95 -33.97 13.94
N CYS A 153 -22.34 -32.70 14.06
CA CYS A 153 -23.21 -32.05 13.09
C CYS A 153 -22.62 -30.83 12.38
N ASP A 154 -21.40 -30.42 12.73
CA ASP A 154 -20.65 -29.26 12.21
C ASP A 154 -21.40 -27.91 12.30
N ARG A 155 -22.42 -27.84 13.16
CA ARG A 155 -23.20 -26.62 13.39
C ARG A 155 -22.64 -25.81 14.55
N ALA A 156 -22.75 -24.49 14.43
CA ALA A 156 -22.45 -23.57 15.52
C ALA A 156 -23.51 -23.68 16.62
N HIS A 157 -23.06 -23.59 17.87
CA HIS A 157 -23.95 -23.60 19.04
C HIS A 157 -24.60 -22.23 19.25
N ARG A 158 -25.83 -22.24 19.77
CA ARG A 158 -26.70 -21.07 19.98
C ARG A 158 -26.57 -20.01 18.87
N PRO A 159 -26.87 -20.33 17.59
CA PRO A 159 -26.80 -19.33 16.54
C PRO A 159 -27.67 -18.13 16.90
N ALA A 160 -27.21 -16.91 16.61
CA ALA A 160 -27.89 -15.67 17.02
C ALA A 160 -29.30 -15.47 16.41
N LEU A 161 -29.80 -16.45 15.64
CA LEU A 161 -30.94 -16.31 14.74
C LEU A 161 -31.91 -17.52 14.68
N ASP A 162 -31.74 -18.60 15.46
CA ASP A 162 -32.66 -19.76 15.39
C ASP A 162 -33.39 -20.10 16.71
N ARG A 163 -34.52 -20.79 16.52
CA ARG A 163 -35.52 -21.22 17.52
C ARG A 163 -34.92 -21.80 18.81
N PRO A 164 -35.64 -21.69 19.94
CA PRO A 164 -35.20 -22.26 21.20
C PRO A 164 -35.05 -23.80 21.13
N PRO A 165 -33.97 -24.40 21.67
CA PRO A 165 -33.92 -25.84 21.91
C PRO A 165 -35.03 -26.27 22.88
N ARG A 166 -35.55 -27.49 22.66
CA ARG A 166 -36.63 -28.09 23.46
C ARG A 166 -36.14 -28.68 24.80
N ASP A 167 -34.83 -28.89 24.97
CA ASP A 167 -34.27 -29.55 26.15
C ASP A 167 -32.93 -28.91 26.56
N PRO A 168 -32.79 -28.38 27.79
CA PRO A 168 -31.54 -27.80 28.27
C PRO A 168 -30.50 -28.88 28.63
N GLY A 169 -29.31 -28.82 28.02
CA GLY A 169 -28.23 -29.80 28.24
C GLY A 169 -27.89 -30.62 27.00
N ARG A 170 -28.66 -30.49 25.91
CA ARG A 170 -28.39 -31.09 24.60
C ARG A 170 -27.90 -30.03 23.61
N CYS A 171 -27.19 -30.45 22.56
CA CYS A 171 -26.77 -29.58 21.47
C CYS A 171 -27.98 -28.75 20.98
N ASP A 172 -27.79 -27.44 20.77
CA ASP A 172 -28.86 -26.45 20.47
C ASP A 172 -29.60 -26.67 19.13
N THR A 173 -29.44 -27.85 18.53
CA THR A 173 -30.00 -28.26 17.23
C THR A 173 -30.99 -29.41 17.36
N THR A 174 -31.58 -29.64 18.54
CA THR A 174 -32.70 -30.57 18.73
C THR A 174 -33.81 -30.25 17.71
N GLY A 175 -33.98 -31.12 16.70
CA GLY A 175 -34.98 -30.98 15.64
C GLY A 175 -34.51 -30.40 14.30
N LEU A 176 -33.23 -30.05 14.11
CA LEU A 176 -32.70 -29.65 12.80
C LEU A 176 -32.06 -30.86 12.07
N PRO A 177 -32.43 -31.13 10.81
CA PRO A 177 -31.95 -32.31 10.06
C PRO A 177 -30.42 -32.40 10.07
N LEU A 178 -29.80 -33.55 10.36
CA LEU A 178 -28.41 -33.76 9.92
C LEU A 178 -28.32 -33.58 8.39
N PRO A 179 -27.20 -33.13 7.82
CA PRO A 179 -27.03 -33.06 6.36
C PRO A 179 -27.33 -34.43 5.74
N SER A 180 -28.47 -34.58 5.04
CA SER A 180 -28.96 -35.89 4.58
C SER A 180 -28.22 -36.38 3.32
N HIS A 181 -27.88 -37.68 3.28
CA HIS A 181 -28.16 -38.46 2.07
C HIS A 181 -29.64 -38.90 2.11
N PRO A 182 -30.39 -38.80 0.99
CA PRO A 182 -31.83 -39.05 1.02
C PRO A 182 -32.12 -40.55 0.89
N ARG A 183 -32.92 -41.11 1.81
CA ARG A 183 -34.05 -42.03 1.56
C ARG A 183 -34.53 -42.65 2.90
N GLY A 184 -35.71 -42.23 3.36
CA GLY A 184 -36.54 -42.98 4.31
C GLY A 184 -36.43 -42.57 5.79
N ARG A 185 -37.59 -42.18 6.37
CA ARG A 185 -37.85 -41.74 7.77
C ARG A 185 -37.00 -40.54 8.25
N GLN A 186 -37.56 -39.81 9.23
CA GLN A 186 -37.10 -38.48 9.67
C GLN A 186 -35.56 -38.36 9.77
N PRO A 187 -34.95 -37.24 9.33
CA PRO A 187 -33.50 -37.07 9.42
C PRO A 187 -33.06 -37.14 10.89
N PRO A 188 -31.97 -37.87 11.22
CA PRO A 188 -31.48 -37.94 12.58
C PRO A 188 -31.12 -36.52 13.07
N ALA A 189 -31.53 -36.19 14.30
CA ALA A 189 -31.21 -34.92 14.95
C ALA A 189 -29.96 -35.09 15.83
N CYS A 190 -29.16 -34.03 15.99
CA CYS A 190 -28.04 -34.07 16.92
C CYS A 190 -28.56 -34.05 18.37
N THR A 191 -28.16 -35.04 19.18
CA THR A 191 -28.59 -35.20 20.58
C THR A 191 -27.44 -35.15 21.58
N VAL A 192 -26.20 -34.96 21.10
CA VAL A 192 -24.99 -34.96 21.92
C VAL A 192 -25.04 -33.81 22.94
N PRO A 193 -24.85 -34.09 24.24
CA PRO A 193 -24.72 -33.05 25.26
C PRO A 193 -23.45 -32.23 25.04
N PRO A 194 -23.49 -30.88 25.01
CA PRO A 194 -22.29 -30.07 24.83
C PRO A 194 -21.25 -30.27 25.94
N ALA A 195 -21.70 -30.63 27.14
CA ALA A 195 -20.83 -30.95 28.27
C ALA A 195 -19.96 -32.20 28.04
N ASP A 196 -20.41 -33.10 27.16
CA ASP A 196 -19.75 -34.38 26.85
C ASP A 196 -18.84 -34.28 25.60
N ILE A 197 -18.74 -33.10 24.99
CA ILE A 197 -17.88 -32.90 23.82
C ILE A 197 -16.42 -32.82 24.29
N ASP A 198 -15.56 -33.64 23.69
CA ASP A 198 -14.11 -33.55 23.89
C ASP A 198 -13.56 -32.24 23.29
N ALA A 199 -12.77 -31.53 24.08
CA ALA A 199 -12.11 -30.29 23.68
C ALA A 199 -10.59 -30.45 23.76
N VAL A 200 -9.88 -29.72 22.90
CA VAL A 200 -8.41 -29.72 22.88
C VAL A 200 -7.88 -29.20 24.22
N ALA A 201 -7.08 -30.02 24.90
CA ALA A 201 -6.40 -29.66 26.13
C ALA A 201 -5.22 -28.72 25.83
N LEU A 202 -5.18 -27.60 26.56
CA LEU A 202 -4.14 -26.58 26.46
C LEU A 202 -3.20 -26.68 27.66
N ARG A 203 -1.98 -26.19 27.48
CA ARG A 203 -1.00 -26.14 28.57
C ARG A 203 -1.36 -24.94 29.48
N PRO A 204 -1.45 -25.12 30.81
CA PRO A 204 -1.78 -24.03 31.74
C PRO A 204 -0.86 -22.81 31.58
N ASP A 205 0.45 -23.05 31.38
CA ASP A 205 1.45 -22.01 31.14
C ASP A 205 1.86 -21.91 29.67
N GLY A 206 0.99 -22.40 28.78
CA GLY A 206 1.17 -22.34 27.34
C GLY A 206 0.95 -20.94 26.77
N PRO A 207 1.46 -20.67 25.55
CA PRO A 207 1.25 -19.41 24.86
C PRO A 207 -0.23 -19.07 24.62
N ILE A 208 -1.10 -20.07 24.42
CA ILE A 208 -2.53 -19.83 24.15
C ILE A 208 -3.26 -19.35 25.41
N VAL A 209 -3.09 -20.04 26.54
CA VAL A 209 -3.73 -19.65 27.81
C VAL A 209 -3.20 -18.30 28.28
N THR A 210 -1.89 -18.07 28.16
CA THR A 210 -1.25 -16.77 28.48
C THR A 210 -1.86 -15.64 27.64
N ALA A 211 -2.04 -15.87 26.33
CA ALA A 211 -2.66 -14.87 25.46
C ALA A 211 -4.13 -14.62 25.80
N GLN A 212 -4.90 -15.66 26.17
CA GLN A 212 -6.28 -15.47 26.63
C GLN A 212 -6.35 -14.63 27.91
N ARG A 213 -5.49 -14.89 28.90
CA ARG A 213 -5.43 -14.07 30.13
C ARG A 213 -5.13 -12.60 29.82
N HIS A 214 -4.14 -12.35 28.97
CA HIS A 214 -3.80 -10.99 28.55
C HIS A 214 -4.97 -10.28 27.86
N VAL A 215 -5.67 -10.97 26.96
CA VAL A 215 -6.88 -10.43 26.31
C VAL A 215 -7.99 -10.18 27.33
N ASP A 216 -8.22 -11.10 28.28
CA ASP A 216 -9.23 -10.93 29.33
C ASP A 216 -8.95 -9.71 30.22
N GLU A 217 -7.68 -9.44 30.55
CA GLU A 217 -7.26 -8.24 31.28
C GLU A 217 -7.56 -6.96 30.49
N LEU A 218 -7.23 -6.91 29.20
CA LEU A 218 -7.55 -5.79 28.32
C LEU A 218 -9.06 -5.57 28.19
N LEU A 219 -9.84 -6.65 28.07
CA LEU A 219 -11.30 -6.59 28.01
C LEU A 219 -11.91 -6.10 29.33
N ALA A 220 -11.35 -6.52 30.47
CA ALA A 220 -11.79 -6.06 31.80
C ALA A 220 -11.44 -4.59 32.04
N GLU A 221 -10.27 -4.12 31.59
CA GLU A 221 -9.90 -2.70 31.58
C GLU A 221 -10.86 -1.87 30.70
N LEU A 222 -11.16 -2.37 29.50
CA LEU A 222 -12.09 -1.72 28.57
C LEU A 222 -13.52 -1.65 29.15
N GLY A 223 -13.97 -2.71 29.84
CA GLY A 223 -15.28 -2.80 30.47
C GLY A 223 -15.45 -1.95 31.74
N ARG A 224 -14.35 -1.51 32.38
CA ARG A 224 -14.36 -0.56 33.51
C ARG A 224 -14.50 0.90 33.04
N CYS A 225 -14.30 1.17 31.76
CA CYS A 225 -14.33 2.53 31.21
C CYS A 225 -15.76 3.00 30.89
N SER A 226 -15.99 4.31 31.05
CA SER A 226 -17.26 4.97 30.71
C SER A 226 -17.72 4.69 29.25
N PRO A 227 -19.05 4.68 28.96
CA PRO A 227 -19.59 4.56 27.61
C PRO A 227 -19.17 5.69 26.66
N ASP A 228 -18.65 6.81 27.17
CA ASP A 228 -18.10 7.89 26.35
C ASP A 228 -16.77 7.47 25.71
N LEU A 229 -16.76 7.37 24.38
CA LEU A 229 -15.59 7.05 23.55
C LEU A 229 -14.46 8.08 23.68
N SER A 230 -14.78 9.35 23.98
CA SER A 230 -13.80 10.45 24.06
C SER A 230 -13.00 10.46 25.37
N ALA A 231 -13.54 9.85 26.43
CA ALA A 231 -12.94 9.80 27.77
C ALA A 231 -12.14 8.51 28.05
N ARG A 232 -11.98 7.62 27.06
CA ARG A 232 -11.30 6.34 27.27
C ARG A 232 -9.78 6.47 27.20
N PRO A 233 -9.04 5.67 27.98
CA PRO A 233 -7.60 5.58 27.81
C PRO A 233 -7.30 5.03 26.41
N VAL A 234 -6.89 5.94 25.51
CA VAL A 234 -6.52 5.67 24.11
C VAL A 234 -5.57 4.46 23.99
N GLY A 235 -4.80 4.17 25.04
CA GLY A 235 -3.90 3.02 25.12
C GLY A 235 -4.56 1.64 25.00
N VAL A 236 -5.71 1.37 25.64
CA VAL A 236 -6.28 -0.01 25.66
C VAL A 236 -6.80 -0.41 24.30
N VAL A 237 -7.53 0.50 23.65
CA VAL A 237 -8.07 0.29 22.31
C VAL A 237 -6.95 0.12 21.30
N GLN A 238 -5.89 0.94 21.41
CA GLN A 238 -4.71 0.84 20.54
C GLN A 238 -3.95 -0.49 20.74
N ARG A 239 -3.85 -1.00 21.98
CA ARG A 239 -3.27 -2.33 22.25
C ARG A 239 -4.05 -3.45 21.57
N LEU A 240 -5.38 -3.39 21.58
CA LEU A 240 -6.23 -4.36 20.87
C LEU A 240 -6.10 -4.24 19.35
N ASP A 241 -5.93 -3.03 18.80
CA ASP A 241 -5.64 -2.84 17.37
C ASP A 241 -4.30 -3.46 16.97
N ASP A 242 -3.25 -3.24 17.77
CA ASP A 242 -1.92 -3.81 17.55
C ASP A 242 -1.98 -5.34 17.59
N LEU A 243 -2.61 -5.89 18.63
CA LEU A 243 -2.80 -7.33 18.79
C LEU A 243 -3.56 -7.92 17.60
N HIS A 244 -4.65 -7.28 17.18
CA HIS A 244 -5.46 -7.72 16.05
C HIS A 244 -4.69 -7.69 14.72
N ALA A 245 -3.95 -6.61 14.47
CA ALA A 245 -3.17 -6.44 13.26
C ALA A 245 -2.08 -7.52 13.14
N VAL A 246 -1.35 -7.78 14.22
CA VAL A 246 -0.33 -8.84 14.26
C VAL A 246 -0.97 -10.23 14.16
N ALA A 247 -2.09 -10.48 14.84
CA ALA A 247 -2.80 -11.76 14.77
C ALA A 247 -3.25 -12.09 13.34
N ARG A 248 -3.78 -11.10 12.61
CA ARG A 248 -4.15 -11.25 11.20
C ARG A 248 -2.95 -11.44 10.30
N ALA A 249 -1.85 -10.74 10.56
CA ALA A 249 -0.61 -10.93 9.82
C ALA A 249 -0.06 -12.34 10.02
N ALA A 250 -0.09 -12.87 11.25
CA ALA A 250 0.35 -14.23 11.57
C ALA A 250 -0.50 -15.30 10.88
N LEU A 251 -1.83 -15.17 10.90
CA LEU A 251 -2.73 -16.08 10.18
C LEU A 251 -2.51 -16.06 8.68
N PHE A 252 -2.18 -14.89 8.12
CA PHE A 252 -1.82 -14.76 6.72
C PHE A 252 -0.46 -15.40 6.43
N ALA A 253 0.53 -15.14 7.27
CA ALA A 253 1.89 -15.64 7.11
C ALA A 253 1.95 -17.17 7.17
N LEU A 254 1.15 -17.78 8.05
CA LEU A 254 1.00 -19.22 8.15
C LEU A 254 0.51 -19.88 6.84
N ARG A 255 -0.26 -19.17 6.02
CA ARG A 255 -0.77 -19.66 4.73
C ARG A 255 0.18 -19.42 3.57
N ALA A 256 1.18 -18.57 3.78
CA ALA A 256 2.02 -18.00 2.73
C ALA A 256 3.46 -18.47 2.81
N SER A 257 4.00 -18.65 4.02
CA SER A 257 5.35 -19.13 4.25
C SER A 257 5.40 -20.65 4.33
N ALA A 258 6.48 -21.24 3.79
CA ALA A 258 6.78 -22.67 3.93
C ALA A 258 7.45 -23.00 5.28
N THR A 259 8.07 -22.02 5.93
CA THR A 259 8.79 -22.21 7.20
C THR A 259 8.20 -21.29 8.27
N ALA A 260 7.86 -21.87 9.41
CA ALA A 260 7.22 -21.18 10.52
C ALA A 260 8.22 -21.07 11.70
N PRO A 261 8.31 -19.91 12.40
CA PRO A 261 9.20 -19.74 13.55
C PRO A 261 8.94 -20.76 14.69
N PRO A 262 9.93 -21.08 15.55
CA PRO A 262 9.78 -22.08 16.61
C PRO A 262 8.56 -21.88 17.53
N LEU A 263 8.28 -20.64 17.94
CA LEU A 263 7.08 -20.33 18.73
C LEU A 263 5.80 -20.72 17.97
N THR A 264 5.71 -20.35 16.69
CA THR A 264 4.50 -20.63 15.89
C THR A 264 4.29 -22.13 15.74
N VAL A 265 5.38 -22.92 15.62
CA VAL A 265 5.32 -24.38 15.64
C VAL A 265 4.83 -24.88 16.99
N ALA A 266 5.35 -24.36 18.10
CA ALA A 266 4.91 -24.75 19.44
C ALA A 266 3.40 -24.46 19.69
N VAL A 267 2.90 -23.31 19.21
CA VAL A 267 1.47 -22.97 19.28
C VAL A 267 0.63 -23.94 18.44
N LEU A 268 1.09 -24.31 17.24
CA LEU A 268 0.41 -25.28 16.39
C LEU A 268 0.39 -26.68 17.01
N THR A 269 1.51 -27.12 17.60
CA THR A 269 1.59 -28.39 18.32
C THR A 269 0.64 -28.42 19.51
N GLU A 270 0.49 -27.30 20.24
CA GLU A 270 -0.48 -27.19 21.34
C GLU A 270 -1.94 -27.28 20.85
N LEU A 271 -2.23 -26.78 19.65
CA LEU A 271 -3.55 -26.91 19.03
C LEU A 271 -3.85 -28.33 18.50
N GLY A 272 -2.82 -29.16 18.32
CA GLY A 272 -2.92 -30.56 17.87
C GLY A 272 -3.13 -30.75 16.36
N ASP A 273 -2.70 -31.91 15.83
CA ASP A 273 -2.68 -32.23 14.39
C ASP A 273 -4.08 -32.32 13.75
N ASP A 274 -5.12 -32.65 14.54
CA ASP A 274 -6.51 -32.74 14.10
C ASP A 274 -7.16 -31.36 13.87
N THR A 275 -6.56 -30.30 14.41
CA THR A 275 -6.86 -28.96 13.93
C THR A 275 -6.19 -28.84 12.57
N THR A 276 -6.97 -29.05 11.51
CA THR A 276 -6.50 -28.85 10.13
C THR A 276 -5.68 -27.55 10.13
N PRO A 277 -4.38 -27.56 9.75
CA PRO A 277 -3.59 -26.34 9.80
C PRO A 277 -4.40 -25.26 9.09
N PRO A 278 -4.50 -24.02 9.61
CA PRO A 278 -5.36 -22.95 9.10
C PRO A 278 -5.29 -22.61 7.59
N GLY A 279 -4.57 -23.41 6.77
CA GLY A 279 -4.53 -23.38 5.31
C GLY A 279 -4.80 -24.71 4.55
N ALA A 280 -4.85 -25.92 5.15
CA ALA A 280 -4.93 -27.16 4.35
C ALA A 280 -6.33 -27.51 3.84
N ALA A 281 -7.39 -27.12 4.55
CA ALA A 281 -8.76 -27.21 4.06
C ALA A 281 -9.35 -25.80 3.90
N ARG A 282 -9.41 -25.28 2.67
CA ARG A 282 -10.56 -24.49 2.13
C ARG A 282 -10.23 -23.79 0.81
N ARG A 283 -10.58 -24.45 -0.30
CA ARG A 283 -11.07 -23.80 -1.53
C ARG A 283 -12.51 -23.27 -1.39
N ASN A 284 -13.13 -23.45 -0.23
CA ASN A 284 -14.52 -23.04 0.05
C ASN A 284 -14.55 -21.84 1.01
N ASN A 285 -14.97 -20.68 0.48
CA ASN A 285 -15.52 -19.41 1.01
C ASN A 285 -15.74 -19.11 2.52
N ALA A 286 -15.27 -19.91 3.48
CA ALA A 286 -15.36 -19.52 4.89
C ALA A 286 -14.19 -18.58 5.24
N ALA A 287 -14.54 -17.32 5.52
CA ALA A 287 -13.57 -16.28 5.84
C ALA A 287 -12.68 -16.69 7.04
N PRO A 288 -11.34 -16.47 6.96
CA PRO A 288 -10.43 -16.62 8.10
C PRO A 288 -10.91 -15.84 9.34
N GLY A 289 -10.59 -16.35 10.54
CA GLY A 289 -10.82 -15.62 11.81
C GLY A 289 -12.21 -15.82 12.43
N ARG A 290 -12.84 -16.98 12.18
CA ARG A 290 -14.10 -17.36 12.85
C ARG A 290 -13.90 -18.50 13.85
N ARG A 291 -12.92 -19.38 13.61
CA ARG A 291 -12.68 -20.53 14.48
C ARG A 291 -11.93 -20.14 15.75
N ALA A 292 -12.21 -20.83 16.86
CA ALA A 292 -11.48 -20.62 18.10
C ALA A 292 -9.97 -20.85 17.91
N ALA A 293 -9.58 -21.92 17.20
CA ALA A 293 -8.19 -22.23 16.89
C ALA A 293 -7.47 -21.12 16.09
N ASP A 294 -8.12 -20.54 15.06
CA ASP A 294 -7.52 -19.45 14.28
C ASP A 294 -7.23 -18.23 15.15
N ILE A 295 -8.18 -17.85 16.00
CA ILE A 295 -8.04 -16.67 16.86
C ILE A 295 -7.04 -16.96 17.98
N ALA A 296 -7.05 -18.16 18.55
CA ALA A 296 -6.06 -18.62 19.52
C ALA A 296 -4.64 -18.55 18.96
N PHE A 297 -4.40 -19.11 17.77
CA PHE A 297 -3.11 -19.02 17.10
C PHE A 297 -2.68 -17.58 16.88
N GLY A 298 -3.54 -16.77 16.26
CA GLY A 298 -3.23 -15.37 15.95
C GLY A 298 -2.92 -14.55 17.21
N CYS A 299 -3.73 -14.67 18.25
CA CYS A 299 -3.54 -13.93 19.50
C CYS A 299 -2.31 -14.43 20.27
N ALA A 300 -2.03 -15.73 20.30
CA ALA A 300 -0.84 -16.28 20.93
C ALA A 300 0.46 -15.74 20.31
N VAL A 301 0.53 -15.77 18.96
CA VAL A 301 1.66 -15.20 18.23
C VAL A 301 1.75 -13.69 18.45
N ALA A 302 0.62 -12.98 18.42
CA ALA A 302 0.59 -11.53 18.60
C ALA A 302 1.05 -11.10 20.01
N CYS A 303 0.54 -11.74 21.07
CA CYS A 303 0.96 -11.46 22.44
C CYS A 303 2.47 -11.68 22.62
N HIS A 304 3.02 -12.77 22.09
CA HIS A 304 4.46 -12.99 22.17
C HIS A 304 5.25 -11.98 21.35
N THR A 305 4.78 -11.65 20.15
CA THR A 305 5.46 -10.69 19.27
C THR A 305 5.54 -9.32 19.91
N LEU A 306 4.46 -8.86 20.56
CA LEU A 306 4.38 -7.54 21.16
C LEU A 306 4.98 -7.49 22.56
N GLY A 307 4.96 -8.59 23.31
CA GLY A 307 5.40 -8.64 24.71
C GLY A 307 4.79 -7.50 25.55
N ASP A 308 5.59 -6.95 26.46
CA ASP A 308 5.23 -5.74 27.23
C ASP A 308 5.50 -4.43 26.46
N ARG A 309 6.09 -4.50 25.25
CA ARG A 309 6.68 -3.38 24.52
C ARG A 309 6.33 -3.38 23.05
N THR A 310 5.39 -2.52 22.65
CA THR A 310 4.96 -2.37 21.25
C THR A 310 6.01 -1.77 20.32
N ASP A 311 7.07 -1.15 20.85
CA ASP A 311 8.14 -0.49 20.09
C ASP A 311 9.26 -1.44 19.64
N ALA A 312 9.31 -2.65 20.19
CA ALA A 312 10.35 -3.64 19.89
C ALA A 312 9.72 -5.03 19.68
N PRO A 313 8.99 -5.24 18.58
CA PRO A 313 8.39 -6.53 18.30
C PRO A 313 9.46 -7.61 18.11
N ASP A 314 9.13 -8.86 18.46
CA ASP A 314 10.04 -10.00 18.31
C ASP A 314 10.65 -10.02 16.90
N PRO A 315 11.99 -10.01 16.78
CA PRO A 315 12.66 -9.82 15.51
C PRO A 315 12.44 -10.98 14.53
N THR A 316 12.32 -12.21 15.04
CA THR A 316 12.18 -13.41 14.23
C THR A 316 10.76 -13.52 13.68
N ILE A 317 9.75 -13.27 14.51
CA ILE A 317 8.36 -13.27 14.06
C ILE A 317 8.10 -12.09 13.14
N ALA A 318 8.58 -10.88 13.47
CA ALA A 318 8.40 -9.71 12.61
C ALA A 318 9.00 -9.92 11.20
N ALA A 319 10.19 -10.55 11.10
CA ALA A 319 10.78 -10.93 9.82
C ALA A 319 9.89 -11.92 9.06
N TRP A 320 9.43 -12.99 9.72
CA TRP A 320 8.53 -13.97 9.13
C TRP A 320 7.22 -13.36 8.60
N LEU A 321 6.61 -12.43 9.36
CA LEU A 321 5.41 -11.71 8.93
C LEU A 321 5.66 -10.88 7.67
N ILE A 322 6.81 -10.20 7.59
CA ILE A 322 7.21 -9.36 6.47
C ILE A 322 7.55 -10.20 5.25
N ASP A 323 8.31 -11.28 5.40
CA ASP A 323 8.68 -12.17 4.29
C ASP A 323 7.44 -12.78 3.64
N ALA A 324 6.52 -13.29 4.47
CA ALA A 324 5.28 -13.88 3.98
C ALA A 324 4.37 -12.83 3.29
N ALA A 325 4.38 -11.61 3.81
CA ALA A 325 3.74 -10.45 3.19
C ALA A 325 4.35 -10.14 1.81
N VAL A 326 5.66 -10.01 1.72
CA VAL A 326 6.40 -9.68 0.48
C VAL A 326 6.23 -10.77 -0.58
N GLN A 327 6.34 -12.05 -0.20
CA GLN A 327 6.21 -13.19 -1.12
C GLN A 327 4.84 -13.24 -1.81
N ARG A 328 3.76 -12.87 -1.10
CA ARG A 328 2.40 -12.83 -1.66
C ARG A 328 2.00 -11.50 -2.24
N ALA A 329 2.63 -10.39 -1.85
CA ALA A 329 2.30 -9.05 -2.31
C ALA A 329 2.77 -8.76 -3.75
N GLN A 330 2.66 -9.74 -4.66
CA GLN A 330 3.05 -9.68 -6.08
C GLN A 330 2.43 -8.49 -6.86
N THR A 331 1.61 -7.64 -6.23
CA THR A 331 0.92 -6.51 -6.86
C THR A 331 1.13 -5.13 -6.19
N SER A 332 1.43 -4.98 -4.89
CA SER A 332 1.78 -3.66 -4.32
C SER A 332 2.14 -3.72 -2.83
N PRO A 333 3.25 -3.09 -2.38
CA PRO A 333 3.53 -2.86 -0.96
C PRO A 333 2.46 -2.03 -0.22
N ALA A 334 1.65 -1.24 -0.93
CA ALA A 334 0.54 -0.50 -0.32
C ALA A 334 -0.48 -1.43 0.36
N LEU A 335 -0.76 -2.60 -0.23
CA LEU A 335 -1.67 -3.60 0.35
C LEU A 335 -1.15 -4.20 1.66
N LEU A 336 0.16 -4.14 1.89
CA LEU A 336 0.77 -4.55 3.16
C LEU A 336 0.59 -3.45 4.21
N LEU A 337 0.82 -2.20 3.82
CA LEU A 337 0.70 -1.04 4.69
C LEU A 337 -0.74 -0.77 5.12
N ASP A 338 -1.72 -0.99 4.24
CA ASP A 338 -3.16 -0.89 4.55
C ASP A 338 -3.60 -1.88 5.63
N ARG A 339 -2.98 -3.07 5.69
CA ARG A 339 -3.31 -4.07 6.73
C ARG A 339 -2.84 -3.64 8.12
N TRP A 340 -1.89 -2.71 8.18
CA TRP A 340 -1.35 -2.16 9.41
C TRP A 340 -1.81 -0.72 9.61
N GLU A 341 -2.91 -0.30 8.96
CA GLU A 341 -3.45 1.06 9.09
C GLU A 341 -3.95 1.36 10.52
N GLN A 342 -4.27 0.36 11.33
CA GLN A 342 -4.75 0.59 12.70
C GLN A 342 -3.66 0.41 13.76
N THR A 343 -2.43 0.04 13.38
CA THR A 343 -1.33 -0.15 14.34
C THR A 343 -0.85 1.16 14.94
N SER A 344 -0.35 1.10 16.17
CA SER A 344 0.25 2.21 16.90
C SER A 344 1.44 2.79 16.12
N PRO A 345 1.76 4.08 16.29
CA PRO A 345 2.91 4.70 15.62
C PRO A 345 4.23 3.97 15.89
N HIS A 346 4.39 3.43 17.11
CA HIS A 346 5.58 2.68 17.51
C HIS A 346 5.70 1.34 16.76
N LEU A 347 4.65 0.52 16.80
CA LEU A 347 4.62 -0.77 16.09
C LEU A 347 4.74 -0.56 14.57
N HIS A 348 4.03 0.44 14.05
CA HIS A 348 4.09 0.81 12.63
C HIS A 348 5.51 1.18 12.21
N GLY A 349 6.20 2.02 12.98
CA GLY A 349 7.58 2.42 12.73
C GLY A 349 8.56 1.23 12.74
N ALA A 350 8.43 0.34 13.73
CA ALA A 350 9.26 -0.87 13.83
C ALA A 350 9.07 -1.82 12.64
N LEU A 351 7.82 -2.03 12.19
CA LEU A 351 7.50 -2.84 11.02
C LEU A 351 8.00 -2.18 9.72
N LEU A 352 7.84 -0.86 9.58
CA LEU A 352 8.31 -0.10 8.42
C LEU A 352 9.83 -0.18 8.25
N HIS A 353 10.59 -0.11 9.34
CA HIS A 353 12.05 -0.19 9.28
C HIS A 353 12.52 -1.51 8.65
N ARG A 354 11.87 -2.62 9.01
CA ARG A 354 12.15 -3.94 8.44
C ARG A 354 11.61 -4.12 7.02
N LEU A 355 10.47 -3.50 6.70
CA LEU A 355 9.88 -3.57 5.36
C LEU A 355 10.66 -2.72 4.34
N ALA A 356 11.40 -1.70 4.79
CA ALA A 356 12.06 -0.70 3.96
C ALA A 356 12.84 -1.27 2.76
N PRO A 357 13.67 -2.33 2.90
CA PRO A 357 14.43 -2.89 1.77
C PRO A 357 13.55 -3.43 0.64
N HIS A 358 12.31 -3.81 0.94
CA HIS A 358 11.34 -4.35 -0.01
C HIS A 358 10.41 -3.28 -0.60
N LEU A 359 10.49 -2.03 -0.12
CA LEU A 359 9.71 -0.92 -0.63
C LEU A 359 10.40 -0.26 -1.82
N ALA A 360 9.61 0.17 -2.81
CA ALA A 360 10.11 1.10 -3.82
C ALA A 360 10.54 2.42 -3.14
N ILE A 361 11.52 3.10 -3.70
CA ILE A 361 12.10 4.33 -3.10
C ILE A 361 11.05 5.41 -2.86
N SER A 362 10.04 5.51 -3.71
CA SER A 362 8.93 6.42 -3.48
C SER A 362 8.21 6.14 -2.15
N TYR A 363 7.96 4.87 -1.82
CA TYR A 363 7.38 4.48 -0.54
C TYR A 363 8.36 4.70 0.62
N GLN A 364 9.65 4.37 0.45
CA GLN A 364 10.65 4.64 1.48
C GLN A 364 10.70 6.11 1.89
N LEU A 365 10.67 7.02 0.90
CA LEU A 365 10.62 8.47 1.14
C LEU A 365 9.30 8.86 1.83
N ARG A 366 8.14 8.48 1.28
CA ARG A 366 6.83 8.85 1.84
C ARG A 366 6.62 8.37 3.26
N TYR A 367 7.10 7.17 3.58
CA TYR A 367 7.01 6.57 4.92
C TYR A 367 8.21 6.89 5.81
N ARG A 368 9.15 7.70 5.32
CA ARG A 368 10.33 8.16 6.08
C ARG A 368 11.12 7.00 6.68
N THR A 369 11.33 5.93 5.92
CA THR A 369 11.94 4.71 6.46
C THR A 369 13.39 4.89 6.90
N ALA A 370 14.06 5.94 6.41
CA ALA A 370 15.40 6.34 6.82
C ALA A 370 15.41 7.25 8.07
N ALA A 371 14.25 7.66 8.60
CA ALA A 371 14.16 8.37 9.87
C ALA A 371 14.36 7.41 11.05
N HIS A 372 14.78 7.95 12.20
CA HIS A 372 14.81 7.21 13.46
C HIS A 372 13.43 6.65 13.85
N GLN A 373 12.36 7.38 13.54
CA GLN A 373 10.99 6.91 13.69
C GLN A 373 10.25 7.04 12.35
N PRO A 374 10.20 5.97 11.54
CA PRO A 374 9.35 5.92 10.36
C PRO A 374 7.90 6.14 10.72
N ARG A 375 7.19 6.93 9.91
CA ARG A 375 5.80 7.34 10.17
C ARG A 375 5.03 7.45 8.88
N ARG A 376 3.72 7.49 8.99
CA ARG A 376 2.84 7.61 7.84
C ARG A 376 2.99 8.96 7.16
N PRO A 377 2.77 9.01 5.84
CA PRO A 377 2.75 10.27 5.12
C PRO A 377 1.60 11.15 5.60
N GLN A 378 1.86 12.44 5.75
CA GLN A 378 0.86 13.43 6.13
C GLN A 378 0.24 14.06 4.87
N PRO A 379 -1.10 14.02 4.72
CA PRO A 379 -1.76 14.69 3.60
C PRO A 379 -1.49 16.19 3.58
N GLY A 380 -1.20 16.75 2.40
CA GLY A 380 -1.10 18.21 2.20
C GLY A 380 0.25 18.85 2.55
N ALA A 381 1.09 18.20 3.38
CA ALA A 381 2.43 18.70 3.77
C ALA A 381 3.35 18.98 2.56
N GLY A 382 3.21 18.20 1.49
CA GLY A 382 4.04 18.35 0.28
C GLY A 382 3.82 19.65 -0.48
N THR A 383 2.61 20.23 -0.43
CA THR A 383 2.34 21.53 -1.09
C THR A 383 3.01 22.68 -0.34
N ALA A 384 2.95 22.65 1.00
CA ALA A 384 3.65 23.62 1.84
C ALA A 384 5.16 23.55 1.62
N ARG A 385 5.74 22.34 1.62
CA ARG A 385 7.18 22.16 1.36
C ARG A 385 7.61 22.60 -0.04
N ALA A 386 6.74 22.48 -1.04
CA ALA A 386 7.04 22.95 -2.39
C ALA A 386 7.25 24.48 -2.49
N ALA A 387 6.74 25.26 -1.52
CA ALA A 387 7.05 26.68 -1.38
C ALA A 387 8.47 26.92 -0.86
N ALA A 388 8.95 26.09 0.07
CA ALA A 388 10.29 26.20 0.67
C ALA A 388 11.42 25.60 -0.18
N VAL A 389 11.10 24.84 -1.23
CA VAL A 389 12.08 24.09 -2.03
C VAL A 389 12.21 24.66 -3.46
N PRO A 390 13.44 24.92 -3.96
CA PRO A 390 13.67 25.34 -5.35
C PRO A 390 13.39 24.20 -6.33
N SER A 391 13.17 24.55 -7.62
CA SER A 391 12.99 23.54 -8.68
C SER A 391 14.19 22.58 -8.75
N GLN A 392 15.40 23.08 -8.52
CA GLN A 392 16.61 22.29 -8.45
C GLN A 392 17.25 22.48 -7.10
N LEU A 393 17.64 21.39 -6.44
CA LEU A 393 18.19 21.45 -5.09
C LEU A 393 19.38 22.43 -5.05
N TRP A 394 19.59 23.10 -3.91
CA TRP A 394 20.67 24.07 -3.73
C TRP A 394 22.03 23.51 -4.21
N PRO A 395 22.84 24.28 -4.97
CA PRO A 395 24.06 23.76 -5.58
C PRO A 395 25.03 23.12 -4.60
N ARG A 396 25.22 23.73 -3.42
CA ARG A 396 26.18 23.25 -2.41
C ARG A 396 25.67 22.00 -1.69
N TRP A 397 24.35 21.90 -1.48
CA TRP A 397 23.70 20.66 -1.02
C TRP A 397 23.84 19.54 -2.03
N ALA A 398 23.61 19.82 -3.31
CA ALA A 398 23.74 18.84 -4.36
C ALA A 398 25.18 18.36 -4.53
N LEU A 399 26.18 19.22 -4.35
CA LEU A 399 27.59 18.84 -4.32
C LEU A 399 27.88 17.86 -3.16
N ARG A 400 27.38 18.15 -1.96
CA ARG A 400 27.55 17.27 -0.79
C ARG A 400 26.81 15.94 -0.91
N LEU A 401 25.70 15.91 -1.65
CA LEU A 401 24.91 14.70 -1.88
C LEU A 401 25.41 13.87 -3.08
N ASN A 402 26.16 14.47 -4.01
CA ASN A 402 26.66 13.79 -5.21
C ASN A 402 28.02 13.15 -4.91
N PRO A 403 28.13 11.80 -4.87
CA PRO A 403 29.43 11.15 -4.77
C PRO A 403 30.34 11.62 -5.91
N PRO A 404 31.66 11.78 -5.69
CA PRO A 404 32.55 12.45 -6.64
C PRO A 404 32.41 11.94 -8.09
N GLY A 405 31.82 12.78 -8.95
CA GLY A 405 31.65 12.49 -10.37
C GLY A 405 30.60 11.44 -10.72
N LEU A 406 29.73 11.02 -9.78
CA LEU A 406 28.77 9.95 -10.06
C LEU A 406 27.60 10.41 -10.94
N PHE A 407 27.14 11.66 -10.77
CA PHE A 407 26.02 12.20 -11.53
C PHE A 407 26.31 13.55 -12.16
N ASP A 408 25.70 13.77 -13.33
CA ASP A 408 25.55 15.11 -13.89
C ASP A 408 24.71 15.99 -12.94
N SER A 409 25.24 17.15 -12.59
CA SER A 409 24.66 18.04 -11.57
C SER A 409 23.21 18.42 -11.85
N LEU A 410 22.84 18.73 -13.10
CA LEU A 410 21.50 19.26 -13.42
C LEU A 410 20.36 18.23 -13.25
N PRO A 411 20.37 17.04 -13.90
CA PRO A 411 19.34 16.03 -13.69
C PRO A 411 19.27 15.54 -12.23
N TYR A 412 20.43 15.44 -11.58
CA TYR A 412 20.55 15.01 -10.18
C TYR A 412 19.84 15.98 -9.23
N ARG A 413 20.12 17.29 -9.35
CA ARG A 413 19.50 18.35 -8.55
C ARG A 413 17.98 18.41 -8.68
N SER A 414 17.45 18.26 -9.90
CA SER A 414 16.00 18.22 -10.12
C SER A 414 15.37 17.02 -9.41
N THR A 415 16.03 15.85 -9.48
CA THR A 415 15.52 14.62 -8.86
C THR A 415 15.59 14.71 -7.33
N LEU A 416 16.65 15.29 -6.76
CA LEU A 416 16.75 15.49 -5.32
C LEU A 416 15.66 16.42 -4.77
N SER A 417 15.33 17.53 -5.45
CA SER A 417 14.18 18.36 -5.05
C SER A 417 12.88 17.57 -5.11
N MET A 418 12.68 16.70 -6.11
CA MET A 418 11.51 15.82 -6.15
C MET A 418 11.48 14.86 -4.96
N PHE A 419 12.59 14.19 -4.65
CA PHE A 419 12.67 13.28 -3.50
C PHE A 419 12.37 13.99 -2.19
N LEU A 420 12.90 15.20 -2.01
CA LEU A 420 12.66 16.03 -0.83
C LEU A 420 11.18 16.36 -0.63
N LEU A 421 10.41 16.56 -1.70
CA LEU A 421 8.96 16.76 -1.60
C LEU A 421 8.18 15.48 -1.23
N LEU A 422 8.71 14.31 -1.58
CA LEU A 422 8.07 13.03 -1.27
C LEU A 422 8.21 12.65 0.21
N VAL A 423 9.27 13.10 0.89
CA VAL A 423 9.56 12.68 2.26
C VAL A 423 8.38 12.95 3.20
N GLY A 424 7.75 11.93 3.76
CA GLY A 424 6.66 12.12 4.72
C GLY A 424 5.36 12.70 4.13
N THR A 425 5.18 12.71 2.81
CA THR A 425 3.99 13.31 2.16
C THR A 425 3.23 12.32 1.30
N ASP A 426 1.98 12.62 0.97
CA ASP A 426 1.15 11.83 0.06
C ASP A 426 1.48 12.06 -1.43
N LEU A 427 2.55 12.80 -1.75
CA LEU A 427 2.90 13.15 -3.13
C LEU A 427 3.50 11.97 -3.91
N ASP A 428 3.12 11.86 -5.18
CA ASP A 428 3.77 11.00 -6.16
C ASP A 428 4.74 11.78 -7.06
N TYR A 429 5.56 11.05 -7.83
CA TYR A 429 6.51 11.69 -8.74
C TYR A 429 5.81 12.65 -9.72
N PRO A 430 4.67 12.30 -10.37
CA PRO A 430 3.94 13.25 -11.22
C PRO A 430 3.50 14.53 -10.52
N ARG A 431 2.93 14.45 -9.31
CA ARG A 431 2.48 15.62 -8.53
C ARG A 431 3.65 16.47 -8.07
N ALA A 432 4.71 15.86 -7.52
CA ALA A 432 5.93 16.57 -7.12
C ALA A 432 6.58 17.29 -8.32
N ARG A 433 6.61 16.62 -9.48
CA ARG A 433 7.12 17.19 -10.74
C ARG A 433 6.34 18.44 -11.16
N ARG A 434 5.00 18.42 -11.07
CA ARG A 434 4.14 19.58 -11.37
C ARG A 434 4.39 20.74 -10.42
N LEU A 435 4.52 20.47 -9.11
CA LEU A 435 4.78 21.50 -8.11
C LEU A 435 6.14 22.20 -8.30
N LEU A 436 7.15 21.46 -8.76
CA LEU A 436 8.48 21.99 -9.06
C LEU A 436 8.62 22.59 -10.47
N GLY A 437 7.63 22.39 -11.34
CA GLY A 437 7.61 22.92 -12.71
C GLY A 437 8.59 22.22 -13.67
N HIS A 438 8.91 20.94 -13.47
CA HIS A 438 9.84 20.24 -14.38
C HIS A 438 9.13 19.68 -15.61
N THR A 439 9.67 20.00 -16.79
CA THR A 439 9.14 19.52 -18.09
C THR A 439 9.69 18.16 -18.51
N SER A 440 10.92 17.81 -18.14
CA SER A 440 11.51 16.48 -18.40
C SER A 440 12.62 16.19 -17.38
N PRO A 441 12.35 15.40 -16.33
CA PRO A 441 13.38 14.96 -15.38
C PRO A 441 14.14 13.74 -15.91
N GLY A 442 15.36 13.53 -15.42
CA GLY A 442 16.02 12.22 -15.52
C GLY A 442 15.19 11.15 -14.81
N SER A 443 15.38 9.87 -15.16
CA SER A 443 14.64 8.76 -14.57
C SER A 443 15.00 8.62 -13.07
N PRO A 444 14.07 8.87 -12.13
CA PRO A 444 14.36 8.74 -10.70
C PRO A 444 14.82 7.33 -10.34
N THR A 445 14.27 6.32 -11.03
CA THR A 445 14.61 4.90 -10.87
C THR A 445 16.07 4.61 -11.24
N GLN A 446 16.56 5.16 -12.35
CA GLN A 446 17.96 4.96 -12.77
C GLN A 446 18.94 5.59 -11.77
N LEU A 447 18.61 6.77 -11.26
CA LEU A 447 19.42 7.47 -10.27
C LEU A 447 19.49 6.68 -8.96
N THR A 448 18.34 6.19 -8.48
CA THR A 448 18.30 5.39 -7.25
C THR A 448 19.03 4.07 -7.38
N GLU A 449 18.93 3.43 -8.55
CA GLU A 449 19.64 2.18 -8.82
C GLU A 449 21.16 2.40 -8.86
N ARG A 450 21.61 3.51 -9.44
CA ARG A 450 23.03 3.88 -9.44
C ARG A 450 23.52 4.23 -8.03
N LEU A 451 22.77 4.98 -7.24
CA LEU A 451 23.09 5.24 -5.83
C LEU A 451 23.20 3.93 -5.02
N ARG A 452 22.28 2.99 -5.25
CA ARG A 452 22.27 1.68 -4.60
C ARG A 452 23.51 0.87 -4.94
N ARG A 453 23.85 0.77 -6.23
CA ARG A 453 25.02 0.03 -6.72
C ARG A 453 26.33 0.51 -6.11
N HIS A 454 26.44 1.81 -5.82
CA HIS A 454 27.62 2.42 -5.20
C HIS A 454 27.50 2.59 -3.68
N GLY A 455 26.47 2.03 -3.03
CA GLY A 455 26.34 2.03 -1.56
C GLY A 455 26.01 3.38 -0.91
N HIS A 456 25.47 4.35 -1.68
CA HIS A 456 25.17 5.70 -1.18
C HIS A 456 23.67 6.00 -1.03
N LEU A 457 22.80 5.07 -1.42
CA LEU A 457 21.34 5.29 -1.42
C LEU A 457 20.82 5.62 -0.02
N ASP A 458 21.09 4.78 0.97
CA ASP A 458 20.52 4.93 2.31
C ASP A 458 20.99 6.23 2.98
N THR A 459 22.27 6.57 2.82
CA THR A 459 22.85 7.85 3.26
C THR A 459 22.11 9.04 2.66
N VAL A 460 21.87 9.04 1.34
CA VAL A 460 21.16 10.12 0.65
C VAL A 460 19.71 10.22 1.12
N LEU A 461 19.01 9.08 1.29
CA LEU A 461 17.64 9.08 1.80
C LEU A 461 17.56 9.59 3.24
N ALA A 462 18.52 9.24 4.10
CA ALA A 462 18.59 9.71 5.47
C ALA A 462 18.80 11.23 5.54
N ILE A 463 19.73 11.78 4.73
CA ILE A 463 19.97 13.23 4.67
C ILE A 463 18.73 13.97 4.16
N LEU A 464 18.11 13.48 3.08
CA LEU A 464 16.87 14.09 2.56
C LEU A 464 15.74 14.02 3.59
N THR A 465 15.70 12.97 4.42
CA THR A 465 14.70 12.82 5.47
C THR A 465 14.90 13.85 6.58
N GLN A 466 16.11 14.00 7.11
CA GLN A 466 16.42 15.04 8.11
C GLN A 466 16.20 16.45 7.55
N LEU A 467 16.58 16.70 6.29
CA LEU A 467 16.37 17.99 5.64
C LEU A 467 14.89 18.33 5.49
N ALA A 468 14.04 17.36 5.14
CA ALA A 468 12.60 17.58 5.07
C ALA A 468 12.02 17.96 6.43
N ASP A 469 12.42 17.26 7.49
CA ASP A 469 11.97 17.54 8.85
C ASP A 469 12.39 18.94 9.33
N ALA A 470 13.62 19.33 9.04
CA ALA A 470 14.13 20.65 9.37
C ALA A 470 13.41 21.77 8.60
N LEU A 471 13.13 21.55 7.30
CA LEU A 471 12.35 22.50 6.50
C LEU A 471 10.90 22.64 6.99
N ASP A 472 10.26 21.53 7.38
CA ASP A 472 8.90 21.56 7.92
C ASP A 472 8.84 22.27 9.28
N THR A 473 9.93 22.23 10.05
CA THR A 473 10.03 22.84 11.39
C THR A 473 10.41 24.33 11.32
N HIS A 474 11.42 24.68 10.54
CA HIS A 474 12.01 26.03 10.51
C HIS A 474 11.52 26.89 9.34
N GLY A 475 10.97 26.27 8.30
CA GLY A 475 10.57 26.94 7.07
C GLY A 475 11.75 27.39 6.20
N ALA A 476 11.45 28.25 5.23
CA ALA A 476 12.43 28.92 4.39
C ALA A 476 12.05 30.40 4.24
N PRO A 477 13.03 31.33 4.19
CA PRO A 477 12.78 32.75 3.98
C PRO A 477 12.41 33.09 2.53
N ILE A 478 12.43 32.12 1.61
CA ILE A 478 12.06 32.30 0.21
C ILE A 478 10.86 31.41 -0.12
N ASP A 479 9.79 32.00 -0.64
CA ASP A 479 8.69 31.27 -1.29
C ASP A 479 9.00 31.02 -2.76
N TYR A 480 9.74 29.94 -3.03
CA TYR A 480 10.13 29.56 -4.37
C TYR A 480 8.91 29.22 -5.24
N ALA A 481 7.82 28.68 -4.69
CA ALA A 481 6.62 28.38 -5.46
C ALA A 481 6.00 29.66 -6.05
N ARG A 482 5.91 30.71 -5.24
CA ARG A 482 5.45 32.03 -5.69
C ARG A 482 6.41 32.63 -6.70
N ARG A 483 7.73 32.61 -6.44
CA ARG A 483 8.73 33.18 -7.35
C ARG A 483 8.67 32.56 -8.76
N ARG A 484 8.47 31.25 -8.86
CA ARG A 484 8.32 30.53 -10.15
C ARG A 484 7.06 30.91 -10.93
N ARG A 485 5.97 31.23 -10.22
CA ARG A 485 4.68 31.57 -10.85
C ARG A 485 4.63 32.98 -11.42
N TRP A 486 5.48 33.89 -10.93
CA TRP A 486 5.43 35.30 -11.32
C TRP A 486 6.19 35.58 -12.62
N ARG A 487 5.45 35.95 -13.68
CA ARG A 487 6.01 36.22 -15.01
C ARG A 487 7.14 37.27 -14.99
N ARG A 488 7.00 38.33 -14.19
CA ARG A 488 8.00 39.40 -14.04
C ARG A 488 9.35 38.93 -13.45
N LEU A 489 9.36 37.80 -12.75
CA LEU A 489 10.60 37.21 -12.22
C LEU A 489 11.19 36.19 -13.19
N ARG A 490 10.34 35.49 -13.96
CA ARG A 490 10.79 34.61 -15.06
C ARG A 490 11.39 35.38 -16.24
N GLN A 491 10.89 36.59 -16.49
CA GLN A 491 11.36 37.49 -17.54
C GLN A 491 11.64 38.87 -16.91
N PRO A 492 12.76 39.00 -16.17
CA PRO A 492 13.08 40.24 -15.50
C PRO A 492 13.50 41.33 -16.49
N ASP A 493 13.22 42.59 -16.15
CA ASP A 493 13.71 43.75 -16.88
C ASP A 493 15.25 43.78 -16.84
N PHE A 494 15.88 43.57 -18.00
CA PHE A 494 17.33 43.52 -18.15
C PHE A 494 17.81 44.69 -19.02
N ASP A 495 18.62 45.56 -18.42
CA ASP A 495 19.24 46.69 -19.12
C ASP A 495 20.55 46.22 -19.77
N GLU A 496 20.49 45.93 -21.07
CA GLU A 496 21.67 45.49 -21.82
C GLU A 496 22.75 46.56 -21.89
N THR A 497 22.39 47.84 -21.94
CA THR A 497 23.35 48.95 -22.04
C THR A 497 24.15 49.05 -20.74
N ALA A 498 23.47 49.04 -19.59
CA ALA A 498 24.12 49.02 -18.28
C ALA A 498 25.00 47.77 -18.09
N TRP A 499 24.57 46.60 -18.58
CA TRP A 499 25.40 45.39 -18.54
C TRP A 499 26.70 45.55 -19.34
N ARG A 500 26.62 46.06 -20.57
CA ARG A 500 27.80 46.28 -21.42
C ARG A 500 28.77 47.29 -20.80
N GLU A 501 28.26 48.36 -20.22
CA GLU A 501 29.06 49.36 -19.50
C GLU A 501 29.81 48.74 -18.31
N ARG A 502 29.14 47.91 -17.50
CA ARG A 502 29.77 47.19 -16.38
C ARG A 502 30.82 46.18 -16.86
N CYS A 503 30.56 45.46 -17.95
CA CYS A 503 31.56 44.59 -18.56
C CYS A 503 32.80 45.38 -19.03
N ALA A 504 32.61 46.58 -19.60
CA ALA A 504 33.71 47.44 -20.02
C ALA A 504 34.52 47.96 -18.82
N GLN A 505 33.84 48.41 -17.77
CA GLN A 505 34.45 48.90 -16.53
C GLN A 505 35.37 47.86 -15.88
N HIS A 506 34.95 46.59 -15.85
CA HIS A 506 35.72 45.49 -15.24
C HIS A 506 36.64 44.75 -16.22
N ARG A 507 36.96 45.36 -17.38
CA ARG A 507 37.84 44.80 -18.42
C ARG A 507 37.39 43.41 -18.94
N ALA A 508 36.10 43.12 -18.87
CA ALA A 508 35.49 41.84 -19.24
C ALA A 508 34.67 41.96 -20.54
N ARG A 509 35.18 42.68 -21.56
CA ARG A 509 34.46 42.97 -22.82
C ARG A 509 33.95 41.73 -23.56
N ARG A 510 34.61 40.56 -23.39
CA ARG A 510 34.13 39.27 -23.95
C ARG A 510 32.76 38.85 -23.42
N LEU A 511 32.38 39.28 -22.21
CA LEU A 511 31.08 39.00 -21.58
C LEU A 511 29.96 39.95 -22.04
N ALA A 512 30.29 40.96 -22.85
CA ALA A 512 29.33 41.88 -23.47
C ALA A 512 28.80 41.39 -24.84
N SER A 513 29.24 40.21 -25.31
CA SER A 513 28.75 39.63 -26.57
C SER A 513 27.27 39.27 -26.48
N PRO A 514 26.50 39.29 -27.60
CA PRO A 514 25.07 38.98 -27.56
C PRO A 514 24.72 37.65 -26.85
N ARG A 515 25.58 36.64 -27.04
CA ARG A 515 25.43 35.33 -26.39
C ARG A 515 25.63 35.40 -24.86
N HIS A 516 26.66 36.08 -24.38
CA HIS A 516 26.92 36.21 -22.94
C HIS A 516 25.95 37.19 -22.26
N THR A 517 25.50 38.24 -22.96
CA THR A 517 24.42 39.12 -22.49
C THR A 517 23.12 38.34 -22.30
N ARG A 518 22.76 37.46 -23.25
CA ARG A 518 21.65 36.52 -23.07
C ARG A 518 21.86 35.60 -21.86
N PHE A 519 23.07 35.07 -21.65
CA PHE A 519 23.36 34.26 -20.46
C PHE A 519 23.27 35.05 -19.15
N ALA A 520 23.65 36.33 -19.13
CA ALA A 520 23.49 37.21 -17.97
C ALA A 520 22.00 37.43 -17.65
N HIS A 521 21.17 37.62 -18.68
CA HIS A 521 19.71 37.74 -18.51
C HIS A 521 19.10 36.44 -17.96
N LEU A 522 19.52 35.29 -18.51
CA LEU A 522 19.11 33.98 -18.01
C LEU A 522 19.55 33.74 -16.56
N TYR A 523 20.76 34.15 -16.20
CA TYR A 523 21.28 34.02 -14.84
C TYR A 523 20.52 34.92 -13.85
N LEU A 524 20.15 36.13 -14.27
CA LEU A 524 19.27 37.00 -13.46
C LEU A 524 17.90 36.35 -13.21
N ALA A 525 17.30 35.74 -14.23
CA ALA A 525 16.04 35.00 -14.06
C ALA A 525 16.21 33.76 -13.16
N GLU A 526 17.34 33.06 -13.24
CA GLU A 526 17.67 31.94 -12.36
C GLU A 526 17.78 32.39 -10.89
N LEU A 527 18.50 33.49 -10.61
CA LEU A 527 18.62 34.07 -9.27
C LEU A 527 17.25 34.44 -8.68
N LEU A 528 16.37 35.03 -9.49
CA LEU A 528 15.06 35.46 -9.05
C LEU A 528 14.08 34.29 -8.84
N THR A 529 14.15 33.23 -9.64
CA THR A 529 13.14 32.16 -9.61
C THR A 529 13.59 30.91 -8.85
N GLY A 530 14.89 30.69 -8.71
CA GLY A 530 15.46 29.41 -8.28
C GLY A 530 15.23 28.28 -9.30
N THR A 531 14.84 28.62 -10.54
CA THR A 531 14.60 27.66 -11.62
C THR A 531 15.63 27.84 -12.72
N HIS A 532 16.38 26.77 -12.98
CA HIS A 532 17.37 26.76 -14.05
C HIS A 532 16.72 27.05 -15.41
N PRO A 533 17.31 27.92 -16.25
CA PRO A 533 16.77 28.34 -17.55
C PRO A 533 16.32 27.23 -18.51
N TYR A 534 16.93 26.05 -18.42
CA TYR A 534 16.55 24.88 -19.22
C TYR A 534 15.13 24.36 -18.90
N HIS A 535 14.67 24.52 -17.64
CA HIS A 535 13.40 24.01 -17.16
C HIS A 535 12.30 25.07 -17.06
N GLN A 536 12.54 26.31 -17.49
CA GLN A 536 11.50 27.33 -17.48
C GLN A 536 10.43 27.01 -18.55
N PRO A 537 9.12 26.99 -18.16
CA PRO A 537 8.04 26.62 -19.07
C PRO A 537 7.76 27.70 -20.13
N ASP A 538 7.80 28.98 -19.74
CA ASP A 538 7.51 30.13 -20.62
C ASP A 538 8.57 31.23 -20.48
N GLY A 539 9.21 31.64 -21.58
CA GLY A 539 10.14 32.77 -21.64
C GLY A 539 11.48 32.49 -22.33
N ILE A 540 12.53 33.20 -21.88
CA ILE A 540 13.89 33.05 -22.41
C ILE A 540 14.41 31.68 -21.96
N LYS A 541 14.30 30.69 -22.83
CA LYS A 541 14.73 29.32 -22.55
C LYS A 541 16.18 29.12 -22.97
N LEU A 542 16.91 28.35 -22.17
CA LEU A 542 18.22 27.84 -22.56
C LEU A 542 18.05 26.57 -23.38
N ASP A 543 18.61 26.55 -24.59
CA ASP A 543 18.63 25.35 -25.43
C ASP A 543 19.61 24.28 -24.90
N VAL A 544 19.44 23.04 -25.36
CA VAL A 544 20.27 21.90 -24.93
C VAL A 544 21.74 22.12 -25.26
N ILE A 545 22.04 22.69 -26.43
CA ILE A 545 23.39 22.84 -26.98
C ILE A 545 24.20 23.85 -26.14
N ASN A 546 23.56 24.91 -25.66
CA ASN A 546 24.16 25.97 -24.86
C ASN A 546 24.27 25.65 -23.37
N ARG A 547 23.77 24.49 -22.91
CA ARG A 547 23.76 24.12 -21.48
C ARG A 547 25.15 24.12 -20.85
N ALA A 548 26.13 23.52 -21.52
CA ALA A 548 27.51 23.46 -21.02
C ALA A 548 28.16 24.85 -21.00
N SER A 549 27.96 25.65 -22.06
CA SER A 549 28.51 27.00 -22.12
C SER A 549 27.88 27.95 -21.10
N TYR A 550 26.60 27.79 -20.81
CA TYR A 550 25.92 28.55 -19.75
C TYR A 550 26.46 28.20 -18.37
N ALA A 551 26.64 26.91 -18.06
CA ALA A 551 27.21 26.48 -16.79
C ALA A 551 28.64 27.02 -16.59
N LEU A 552 29.46 27.01 -17.65
CA LEU A 552 30.79 27.62 -17.63
C LEU A 552 30.72 29.14 -17.44
N PHE A 553 29.76 29.83 -18.06
CA PHE A 553 29.54 31.26 -17.86
C PHE A 553 29.19 31.59 -16.41
N ALA A 554 28.16 30.94 -15.84
CA ALA A 554 27.71 31.18 -14.48
C ALA A 554 28.79 30.83 -13.43
N GLY A 555 29.58 29.80 -13.71
CA GLY A 555 30.66 29.36 -12.83
C GLY A 555 31.94 30.19 -12.88
N ASN A 556 32.20 30.87 -14.01
CA ASN A 556 33.38 31.69 -14.22
C ASN A 556 33.09 33.20 -14.24
N LEU A 557 31.90 33.61 -13.81
CA LEU A 557 31.52 35.02 -13.76
C LEU A 557 32.42 35.78 -12.77
N PRO A 558 33.09 36.88 -13.19
CA PRO A 558 33.89 37.69 -12.28
C PRO A 558 33.07 38.23 -11.11
N ALA A 559 33.64 38.21 -9.90
CA ALA A 559 32.94 38.59 -8.68
C ALA A 559 32.22 39.96 -8.74
N PRO A 560 32.80 41.03 -9.34
CA PRO A 560 32.08 42.31 -9.46
C PRO A 560 30.83 42.25 -10.36
N LEU A 561 30.88 41.45 -11.44
CA LEU A 561 29.73 41.28 -12.34
C LEU A 561 28.66 40.37 -11.74
N ASP A 562 29.08 39.38 -10.96
CA ASP A 562 28.17 38.54 -10.18
C ASP A 562 27.44 39.34 -9.10
N ALA A 563 28.18 40.17 -8.34
CA ALA A 563 27.60 41.08 -7.37
C ALA A 563 26.60 42.04 -8.01
N TYR A 564 26.92 42.61 -9.18
CA TYR A 564 26.00 43.45 -9.94
C TYR A 564 24.67 42.75 -10.27
N LEU A 565 24.71 41.49 -10.71
CA LEU A 565 23.49 40.74 -11.02
C LEU A 565 22.69 40.39 -9.75
N HIS A 566 23.36 40.12 -8.62
CA HIS A 566 22.70 39.94 -7.32
C HIS A 566 22.05 41.22 -6.81
N ASP A 567 22.72 42.36 -6.91
CA ASP A 567 22.17 43.68 -6.55
C ASP A 567 20.96 44.02 -7.42
N ARG A 568 21.04 43.72 -8.72
CA ARG A 568 19.91 43.89 -9.64
C ARG A 568 18.74 42.99 -9.27
N ALA A 569 19.00 41.73 -8.92
CA ALA A 569 17.95 40.82 -8.44
C ALA A 569 17.30 41.35 -7.15
N ALA A 570 18.10 41.79 -6.17
CA ALA A 570 17.60 42.37 -4.93
C ALA A 570 16.74 43.62 -5.18
N HIS A 571 17.15 44.48 -6.11
CA HIS A 571 16.37 45.65 -6.51
C HIS A 571 15.02 45.27 -7.13
N ILE A 572 14.98 44.24 -8.00
CA ILE A 572 13.73 43.75 -8.61
C ILE A 572 12.78 43.19 -7.54
N LEU A 573 13.30 42.44 -6.55
CA LEU A 573 12.51 41.94 -5.43
C LEU A 573 11.92 43.08 -4.58
N ARG A 574 12.74 44.07 -4.19
CA ARG A 574 12.29 45.26 -3.43
C ARG A 574 11.22 46.06 -4.18
N ARG A 575 11.44 46.34 -5.48
CA ARG A 575 10.45 47.05 -6.33
C ARG A 575 9.14 46.25 -6.43
N GLY A 576 9.23 44.93 -6.40
CA GLY A 576 8.09 44.02 -6.38
C GLY A 576 7.41 43.86 -5.01
N ARG A 577 7.85 44.56 -3.96
CA ARG A 577 7.42 44.39 -2.55
C ARG A 577 7.56 42.95 -2.05
N ILE A 578 8.67 42.30 -2.41
CA ILE A 578 9.03 40.97 -1.93
C ILE A 578 10.17 41.13 -0.92
N ASP A 579 9.88 40.91 0.36
CA ASP A 579 10.85 40.98 1.45
C ASP A 579 11.48 39.60 1.70
N GLU A 580 12.35 39.20 0.78
CA GLU A 580 13.02 37.90 0.82
C GLU A 580 14.46 38.03 0.29
N PRO A 581 15.42 37.23 0.77
CA PRO A 581 16.79 37.27 0.25
C PRO A 581 16.85 36.78 -1.21
N VAL A 582 17.82 37.24 -2.00
CA VAL A 582 17.96 36.81 -3.41
C VAL A 582 18.18 35.30 -3.50
N THR A 583 19.14 34.80 -2.76
CA THR A 583 19.46 33.38 -2.62
C THR A 583 19.41 32.98 -1.15
N TRP A 584 19.08 31.72 -0.91
CA TRP A 584 19.12 31.11 0.41
C TRP A 584 19.35 29.62 0.22
N GLU A 585 20.06 29.00 1.15
CA GLU A 585 20.13 27.55 1.30
C GLU A 585 20.10 27.17 2.78
N PRO A 586 19.56 26.00 3.14
CA PRO A 586 19.55 25.52 4.52
C PRO A 586 20.97 25.37 5.09
N PRO A 587 21.18 25.72 6.36
CA PRO A 587 22.41 25.38 7.08
C PRO A 587 22.71 23.88 7.07
N PHE A 588 23.99 23.51 6.90
CA PHE A 588 24.39 22.09 6.85
C PHE A 588 24.38 21.40 8.23
N ASP A 589 24.41 22.17 9.32
CA ASP A 589 24.35 21.69 10.71
C ASP A 589 22.95 21.18 11.11
N TRP A 590 21.93 21.42 10.28
CA TRP A 590 20.62 20.76 10.39
C TRP A 590 20.72 19.24 10.23
N ILE A 591 21.80 18.73 9.62
CA ILE A 591 22.05 17.31 9.46
C ILE A 591 23.05 16.84 10.50
N THR A 592 22.68 15.82 11.26
CA THR A 592 23.48 15.27 12.36
C THR A 592 23.69 13.77 12.19
N GLY A 593 24.85 13.28 12.66
CA GLY A 593 25.16 11.85 12.74
C GLY A 593 25.33 11.12 11.40
N ILE A 594 25.54 11.84 10.29
CA ILE A 594 25.68 11.24 8.95
C ILE A 594 26.95 11.74 8.25
N THR A 595 27.70 10.82 7.65
CA THR A 595 28.84 11.13 6.76
C THR A 595 28.34 11.53 5.37
N TRP A 596 28.76 12.70 4.89
CA TRP A 596 28.38 13.20 3.56
C TRP A 596 29.01 12.36 2.43
N PRO A 597 28.26 11.97 1.39
CA PRO A 597 28.79 11.16 0.30
C PRO A 597 29.64 11.95 -0.71
N GLY A 598 29.42 13.26 -0.82
CA GLY A 598 30.09 14.16 -1.77
C GLY A 598 31.14 15.07 -1.14
N LEU A 599 31.59 16.06 -1.92
CA LEU A 599 32.67 16.97 -1.53
C LEU A 599 32.17 18.09 -0.60
N ASP A 600 33.06 18.56 0.28
CA ASP A 600 32.81 19.75 1.10
C ASP A 600 32.87 21.04 0.24
N PRO A 601 31.77 21.81 0.13
CA PRO A 601 31.71 23.04 -0.64
C PRO A 601 32.63 24.16 -0.15
N THR A 602 33.20 24.06 1.07
CA THR A 602 34.20 25.02 1.56
C THR A 602 35.59 24.75 0.98
N ARG A 603 35.84 23.54 0.46
CA ARG A 603 37.11 23.07 -0.07
C ARG A 603 37.16 23.06 -1.61
N VAL A 604 36.08 23.49 -2.26
CA VAL A 604 35.89 23.46 -3.72
C VAL A 604 35.70 24.89 -4.20
N HIS A 605 36.51 25.34 -5.16
CA HIS A 605 36.35 26.69 -5.72
C HIS A 605 35.03 26.78 -6.47
N ARG A 606 34.39 27.96 -6.48
CA ARG A 606 33.13 28.20 -7.21
C ARG A 606 33.19 27.63 -8.65
N ARG A 607 34.32 27.78 -9.35
CA ARG A 607 34.55 27.24 -10.71
C ARG A 607 34.40 25.71 -10.85
N GLU A 608 34.63 24.96 -9.78
CA GLU A 608 34.59 23.49 -9.74
C GLU A 608 33.18 22.94 -9.47
N LEU A 609 32.27 23.74 -8.87
CA LEU A 609 30.87 23.37 -8.61
C LEU A 609 30.10 22.97 -9.87
N TRP A 610 30.54 23.43 -11.05
CA TRP A 610 29.94 23.14 -12.35
C TRP A 610 30.89 22.43 -13.33
N ALA A 611 32.16 22.24 -12.97
CA ALA A 611 33.18 21.65 -13.84
C ALA A 611 33.41 20.14 -13.59
N HIS A 612 32.89 19.59 -12.50
CA HIS A 612 32.89 18.15 -12.29
C HIS A 612 31.87 17.46 -13.21
N ARG A 613 32.27 17.29 -14.48
CA ARG A 613 31.92 16.06 -15.19
C ARG A 613 32.42 14.89 -14.34
N PRO A 614 31.81 13.70 -14.43
CA PRO A 614 32.51 12.48 -14.07
C PRO A 614 33.91 12.57 -14.66
N ARG A 615 34.96 12.67 -13.84
CA ARG A 615 36.23 12.14 -14.30
C ARG A 615 35.90 10.68 -14.55
N PRO A 616 36.12 10.12 -15.74
CA PRO A 616 36.11 8.68 -15.85
C PRO A 616 37.03 8.21 -14.73
N THR A 617 36.49 7.43 -13.80
CA THR A 617 37.34 6.54 -13.00
C THR A 617 38.31 5.89 -13.97
N PRO A 618 39.58 5.67 -13.62
CA PRO A 618 40.41 4.74 -14.35
C PRO A 618 39.84 3.33 -14.10
N THR A 619 38.65 3.07 -14.64
CA THR A 619 38.36 1.76 -15.20
C THR A 619 39.32 1.60 -16.35
N GLU A 620 39.90 0.40 -16.44
CA GLU A 620 40.63 -0.09 -17.60
C GLU A 620 40.14 0.52 -18.91
N PRO A 621 41.06 0.83 -19.83
CA PRO A 621 40.77 1.62 -21.01
C PRO A 621 39.50 1.09 -21.68
N PRO A 622 38.58 1.97 -22.09
CA PRO A 622 37.50 1.54 -22.95
C PRO A 622 38.18 0.98 -24.19
N HIS A 623 37.98 -0.30 -24.46
CA HIS A 623 38.15 -0.84 -25.80
C HIS A 623 37.18 -0.05 -26.68
N THR A 624 37.67 1.09 -27.16
CA THR A 624 37.10 1.85 -28.24
C THR A 624 37.45 1.03 -29.47
N VAL A 625 36.74 -0.08 -29.67
CA VAL A 625 36.77 -0.76 -30.95
C VAL A 625 35.89 0.09 -31.84
N GLN A 626 36.55 0.91 -32.67
CA GLN A 626 35.93 1.46 -33.86
C GLN A 626 35.16 0.34 -34.58
N PRO A 627 33.96 0.60 -35.14
CA PRO A 627 33.34 -0.37 -36.03
C PRO A 627 34.37 -0.73 -37.12
N PRO A 628 34.58 -2.01 -37.46
CA PRO A 628 35.57 -2.36 -38.45
C PRO A 628 35.23 -1.65 -39.75
N THR A 629 36.18 -0.87 -40.25
CA THR A 629 36.17 -0.38 -41.62
C THR A 629 36.14 -1.62 -42.53
N ILE A 630 34.99 -1.89 -43.13
CA ILE A 630 34.87 -2.90 -44.19
C ILE A 630 35.50 -2.29 -45.44
N THR A 631 36.80 -2.51 -45.62
CA THR A 631 37.45 -2.42 -46.93
C THR A 631 37.00 -3.63 -47.75
N GLU A 632 35.99 -3.41 -48.60
CA GLU A 632 35.60 -4.14 -49.83
C GLU A 632 35.58 -5.70 -49.88
N PRO A 633 34.76 -6.29 -50.78
CA PRO A 633 33.96 -7.46 -50.46
C PRO A 633 34.72 -8.76 -50.66
N THR A 634 34.95 -9.51 -49.58
CA THR A 634 35.14 -10.96 -49.66
C THR A 634 34.14 -11.62 -48.72
N GLN A 635 33.30 -12.49 -49.27
CA GLN A 635 32.17 -13.14 -48.60
C GLN A 635 32.65 -13.94 -47.37
N LEU A 636 32.57 -13.34 -46.17
CA LEU A 636 32.74 -14.06 -44.92
C LEU A 636 31.43 -14.81 -44.60
N SER A 637 31.53 -16.11 -44.34
CA SER A 637 30.38 -16.92 -43.92
C SER A 637 29.82 -16.42 -42.58
N GLY A 638 28.49 -16.47 -42.38
CA GLY A 638 27.84 -16.00 -41.14
C GLY A 638 28.37 -16.64 -39.85
N ARG A 639 29.02 -17.81 -39.94
CA ARG A 639 29.73 -18.45 -38.82
C ARG A 639 31.00 -17.70 -38.37
N ALA A 640 31.74 -17.10 -39.30
CA ALA A 640 32.94 -16.32 -38.98
C ALA A 640 32.58 -14.99 -38.30
N ILE A 641 31.50 -14.34 -38.75
CA ILE A 641 30.96 -13.13 -38.13
C ILE A 641 30.54 -13.42 -36.68
N LEU A 642 29.82 -14.51 -36.43
CA LEU A 642 29.37 -14.89 -35.09
C LEU A 642 30.48 -15.41 -34.16
N ALA A 643 31.61 -15.86 -34.70
CA ALA A 643 32.77 -16.23 -33.91
C ALA A 643 33.51 -14.99 -33.36
N ALA A 644 33.47 -13.88 -34.10
CA ALA A 644 34.07 -12.58 -33.72
C ALA A 644 33.17 -11.74 -32.80
N VAL A 645 31.88 -12.07 -32.67
CA VAL A 645 30.95 -11.40 -31.75
C VAL A 645 31.28 -11.77 -30.30
N ASP A 646 31.50 -10.73 -29.48
CA ASP A 646 31.77 -10.87 -28.05
C ASP A 646 30.61 -11.58 -27.32
N PRO A 647 30.87 -12.71 -26.61
CA PRO A 647 29.89 -13.40 -25.79
C PRO A 647 29.20 -12.52 -24.74
N THR A 648 29.89 -11.51 -24.22
CA THR A 648 29.40 -10.59 -23.18
C THR A 648 28.40 -9.61 -23.77
N TRP A 649 28.71 -9.04 -24.94
CA TRP A 649 27.78 -8.24 -25.72
C TRP A 649 26.51 -9.03 -26.10
N LEU A 650 26.64 -10.27 -26.57
CA LEU A 650 25.47 -11.07 -26.96
C LEU A 650 24.53 -11.33 -25.76
N ARG A 651 25.08 -11.56 -24.56
CA ARG A 651 24.29 -11.62 -23.31
C ARG A 651 23.66 -10.29 -22.96
N GLU A 652 24.38 -9.18 -23.08
CA GLU A 652 23.80 -7.85 -22.81
C GLU A 652 22.63 -7.55 -23.77
N GLN A 653 22.79 -7.82 -25.06
CA GLN A 653 21.73 -7.57 -26.05
C GLN A 653 20.51 -8.47 -25.81
N TYR A 654 20.73 -9.76 -25.55
CA TYR A 654 19.65 -10.72 -25.38
C TYR A 654 19.03 -10.66 -23.97
N GLU A 655 19.81 -10.76 -22.90
CA GLU A 655 19.34 -10.88 -21.51
C GLU A 655 18.98 -9.53 -20.89
N VAL A 656 19.81 -8.49 -21.08
CA VAL A 656 19.64 -7.17 -20.44
C VAL A 656 18.74 -6.26 -21.28
N LYS A 657 19.05 -6.08 -22.56
CA LYS A 657 18.28 -5.24 -23.50
C LYS A 657 17.06 -5.95 -24.08
N ARG A 658 16.87 -7.23 -23.75
CA ARG A 658 15.71 -8.06 -24.11
C ARG A 658 15.43 -8.19 -25.61
N ARG A 659 16.41 -7.94 -26.48
CA ARG A 659 16.25 -8.04 -27.94
C ARG A 659 16.06 -9.48 -28.39
N HIS A 660 15.29 -9.72 -29.46
CA HIS A 660 15.13 -11.07 -30.00
C HIS A 660 16.33 -11.46 -30.87
N PHE A 661 16.63 -12.76 -30.98
CA PHE A 661 17.72 -13.23 -31.83
C PHE A 661 17.54 -12.83 -33.30
N ALA A 662 16.30 -12.62 -33.77
CA ALA A 662 16.02 -12.13 -35.12
C ALA A 662 16.52 -10.69 -35.33
N ASP A 663 16.30 -9.80 -34.36
CA ASP A 663 16.75 -8.39 -34.44
C ASP A 663 18.27 -8.29 -34.34
N ILE A 664 18.87 -9.12 -33.49
CA ILE A 664 20.33 -9.23 -33.34
C ILE A 664 20.94 -9.78 -34.64
N ALA A 665 20.29 -10.76 -35.27
CA ALA A 665 20.74 -11.36 -36.52
C ALA A 665 20.63 -10.38 -37.70
N ALA A 666 19.56 -9.60 -37.77
CA ALA A 666 19.38 -8.57 -38.78
C ALA A 666 20.46 -7.46 -38.68
N GLU A 667 20.82 -7.04 -37.47
CA GLU A 667 21.90 -6.06 -37.24
C GLU A 667 23.28 -6.61 -37.62
N LEU A 668 23.52 -7.90 -37.37
CA LEU A 668 24.78 -8.56 -37.69
C LEU A 668 24.85 -9.07 -39.14
N GLY A 669 23.78 -8.95 -39.93
CA GLY A 669 23.69 -9.47 -41.29
C GLY A 669 23.79 -11.01 -41.39
N VAL A 670 23.39 -11.73 -40.33
CA VAL A 670 23.45 -13.21 -40.26
C VAL A 670 22.06 -13.80 -40.06
N HIS A 671 21.92 -15.13 -40.20
CA HIS A 671 20.62 -15.78 -40.01
C HIS A 671 20.32 -16.02 -38.52
N GLY A 672 19.06 -15.80 -38.10
CA GLY A 672 18.67 -15.90 -36.69
C GLY A 672 18.87 -17.28 -36.04
N THR A 673 18.88 -18.34 -36.85
CA THR A 673 19.22 -19.70 -36.42
C THR A 673 20.68 -19.84 -35.98
N ASP A 674 21.59 -19.08 -36.59
CA ASP A 674 23.02 -19.13 -36.28
C ASP A 674 23.34 -18.39 -34.97
N VAL A 675 22.68 -17.25 -34.72
CA VAL A 675 22.73 -16.54 -33.44
C VAL A 675 22.19 -17.42 -32.30
N SER A 676 21.09 -18.13 -32.56
CA SER A 676 20.51 -19.07 -31.58
C SER A 676 21.43 -20.25 -31.27
N ALA A 677 22.11 -20.80 -32.30
CA ALA A 677 23.09 -21.87 -32.13
C ALA A 677 24.32 -21.39 -31.34
N ARG A 678 24.81 -20.17 -31.63
CA ARG A 678 25.94 -19.54 -30.90
C ARG A 678 25.58 -19.24 -29.45
N ALA A 679 24.37 -18.72 -29.18
CA ALA A 679 23.88 -18.46 -27.83
C ALA A 679 23.78 -19.75 -27.00
N ARG A 680 23.32 -20.85 -27.61
CA ARG A 680 23.31 -22.18 -26.97
C ARG A 680 24.72 -22.70 -26.67
N ALA A 681 25.66 -22.53 -27.60
CA ALA A 681 27.07 -22.89 -27.38
C ALA A 681 27.74 -22.09 -26.25
N LEU A 682 27.26 -20.87 -25.98
CA LEU A 682 27.72 -19.99 -24.90
C LEU A 682 26.91 -20.18 -23.60
N GLY A 683 26.02 -21.16 -23.52
CA GLY A 683 25.22 -21.43 -22.31
C GLY A 683 24.16 -20.37 -21.99
N ILE A 684 23.76 -19.55 -22.96
CA ILE A 684 22.72 -18.52 -22.78
C ILE A 684 21.33 -19.20 -22.86
N PRO A 685 20.51 -19.14 -21.79
CA PRO A 685 19.21 -19.82 -21.77
C PRO A 685 18.26 -19.19 -22.78
N THR A 686 17.83 -19.97 -23.77
CA THR A 686 16.90 -19.50 -24.80
C THR A 686 15.49 -19.40 -24.20
N ARG A 687 14.93 -18.18 -24.21
CA ARG A 687 13.53 -17.93 -23.82
C ARG A 687 12.62 -18.70 -24.78
N ARG A 688 12.05 -19.82 -24.33
CA ARG A 688 11.07 -20.58 -25.11
C ARG A 688 9.72 -19.88 -25.07
N GLY A 689 9.10 -19.75 -26.25
CA GLY A 689 7.68 -19.47 -26.38
C GLY A 689 7.34 -18.01 -26.62
N THR A 690 7.69 -17.48 -27.79
CA THR A 690 6.92 -16.44 -28.49
C THR A 690 7.55 -16.22 -29.86
N ALA A 691 6.93 -16.71 -30.94
CA ALA A 691 7.26 -16.26 -32.30
C ALA A 691 7.28 -14.72 -32.35
N ALA A 692 8.28 -14.11 -32.99
CA ALA A 692 8.43 -12.66 -33.10
C ALA A 692 7.11 -12.04 -33.56
N HIS A 693 6.49 -11.18 -32.76
CA HIS A 693 5.37 -10.36 -33.23
C HIS A 693 5.96 -9.01 -33.63
N THR A 694 5.89 -8.71 -34.92
CA THR A 694 6.25 -7.39 -35.44
C THR A 694 5.22 -6.37 -34.91
N HIS A 695 5.70 -5.23 -34.41
CA HIS A 695 4.84 -4.16 -33.92
C HIS A 695 3.93 -3.63 -35.07
N PRO A 696 2.62 -3.45 -34.85
CA PRO A 696 1.68 -3.12 -35.93
C PRO A 696 1.97 -1.77 -36.60
N LEU A 697 2.66 -0.85 -35.92
CA LEU A 697 3.04 0.45 -36.47
C LEU A 697 4.39 0.48 -37.20
N THR A 698 5.17 -0.61 -37.18
CA THR A 698 6.49 -0.66 -37.84
C THR A 698 6.45 -0.26 -39.33
N PRO A 699 5.42 -0.64 -40.14
CA PRO A 699 5.32 -0.20 -41.54
C PRO A 699 5.06 1.30 -41.72
N HIS A 700 4.69 2.02 -40.65
CA HIS A 700 4.28 3.43 -40.69
C HIS A 700 5.28 4.37 -40.02
N GLY A 701 6.34 3.84 -39.41
CA GLY A 701 7.40 4.60 -38.75
C GLY A 701 8.03 3.87 -37.57
N GLY A 702 9.20 4.33 -37.13
CA GLY A 702 9.86 3.83 -35.92
C GLY A 702 9.20 4.33 -34.62
N PRO A 703 9.69 3.90 -33.44
CA PRO A 703 9.16 4.32 -32.14
C PRO A 703 9.08 5.84 -31.95
N ASP A 704 10.01 6.58 -32.57
CA ASP A 704 10.10 8.05 -32.48
C ASP A 704 9.06 8.79 -33.34
N ALA A 705 8.38 8.09 -34.26
CA ALA A 705 7.33 8.67 -35.11
C ALA A 705 5.96 8.73 -34.41
N PHE A 706 5.81 8.06 -33.26
CA PHE A 706 4.57 7.98 -32.50
C PHE A 706 4.77 8.43 -31.05
N THR A 707 3.68 8.75 -30.36
CA THR A 707 3.80 9.04 -28.92
C THR A 707 4.24 7.78 -28.17
N PRO A 708 5.03 7.91 -27.07
CA PRO A 708 5.43 6.75 -26.27
C PRO A 708 4.24 5.93 -25.78
N LEU A 709 3.10 6.57 -25.51
CA LEU A 709 1.87 5.89 -25.09
C LEU A 709 1.27 5.06 -26.23
N THR A 710 1.18 5.61 -27.44
CA THR A 710 0.67 4.90 -28.63
C THR A 710 1.50 3.66 -28.94
N TRP A 711 2.83 3.82 -28.92
CA TRP A 711 3.76 2.72 -29.17
C TRP A 711 3.65 1.63 -28.09
N THR A 712 3.62 2.02 -26.81
CA THR A 712 3.55 1.04 -25.70
C THR A 712 2.20 0.32 -25.64
N VAL A 713 1.08 1.00 -25.93
CA VAL A 713 -0.26 0.40 -25.88
C VAL A 713 -0.50 -0.59 -27.02
N LEU A 714 0.13 -0.37 -28.18
CA LEU A 714 0.06 -1.26 -29.34
C LEU A 714 1.19 -2.31 -29.39
N ASP A 715 2.03 -2.36 -28.34
CA ASP A 715 3.07 -3.36 -28.20
C ASP A 715 2.54 -4.68 -27.60
N GLY A 716 3.08 -5.79 -28.08
CA GLY A 716 2.67 -7.14 -27.70
C GLY A 716 1.66 -7.80 -28.64
N ARG A 717 1.62 -9.14 -28.61
CA ARG A 717 0.62 -9.92 -29.37
C ARG A 717 -0.80 -9.51 -29.04
N GLY A 718 -1.61 -9.24 -30.07
CA GLY A 718 -3.03 -8.91 -29.94
C GLY A 718 -3.32 -7.57 -29.26
N ALA A 719 -2.34 -6.65 -29.21
CA ALA A 719 -2.49 -5.33 -28.59
C ALA A 719 -3.57 -4.48 -29.25
N GLU A 720 -3.57 -4.42 -30.58
CA GLU A 720 -4.63 -3.76 -31.36
C GLU A 720 -6.02 -4.28 -31.00
N GLN A 721 -6.18 -5.62 -30.96
CA GLN A 721 -7.46 -6.25 -30.60
C GLN A 721 -7.91 -5.90 -29.17
N ARG A 722 -6.98 -5.74 -28.22
CA ARG A 722 -7.33 -5.31 -26.86
C ARG A 722 -7.87 -3.89 -26.86
N VAL A 723 -7.22 -2.98 -27.59
CA VAL A 723 -7.65 -1.58 -27.73
C VAL A 723 -9.05 -1.52 -28.37
N ARG A 724 -9.27 -2.24 -29.47
CA ARG A 724 -10.59 -2.30 -30.14
C ARG A 724 -11.68 -2.82 -29.20
N ARG A 725 -11.38 -3.81 -28.37
CA ARG A 725 -12.34 -4.36 -27.39
C ARG A 725 -12.63 -3.40 -26.24
N LEU A 726 -11.63 -2.67 -25.74
CA LEU A 726 -11.84 -1.60 -24.77
C LEU A 726 -12.81 -0.56 -25.33
N LEU A 727 -12.63 -0.16 -26.59
CA LEU A 727 -13.42 0.90 -27.21
C LEU A 727 -14.83 0.46 -27.61
N ALA A 728 -15.06 -0.85 -27.70
CA ALA A 728 -16.37 -1.46 -27.86
C ALA A 728 -17.06 -1.86 -26.53
N THR A 729 -16.42 -1.62 -25.38
CA THR A 729 -16.99 -1.96 -24.06
C THR A 729 -18.02 -0.94 -23.52
N PRO A 730 -17.91 0.38 -23.79
CA PRO A 730 -18.89 1.36 -23.31
C PRO A 730 -20.32 1.10 -23.83
N GLY A 731 -21.32 1.36 -22.99
CA GLY A 731 -22.75 1.16 -23.29
C GLY A 731 -23.34 -0.17 -22.82
N HIS A 732 -22.52 -1.10 -22.35
CA HIS A 732 -22.98 -2.37 -21.75
C HIS A 732 -23.16 -2.25 -20.22
N THR A 733 -24.13 -2.97 -19.65
CA THR A 733 -24.42 -2.91 -18.21
C THR A 733 -23.34 -3.54 -17.34
N ASP A 734 -22.63 -4.55 -17.85
CA ASP A 734 -21.51 -5.16 -17.14
C ASP A 734 -20.52 -5.83 -18.11
N HIS A 735 -19.39 -6.27 -17.55
CA HIS A 735 -18.34 -6.95 -18.32
C HIS A 735 -18.80 -8.29 -18.91
N ARG A 736 -19.84 -8.92 -18.36
CA ARG A 736 -20.38 -10.20 -18.85
C ARG A 736 -21.19 -9.97 -20.12
N ASN A 737 -22.00 -8.91 -20.16
CA ASN A 737 -22.78 -8.50 -21.32
C ASN A 737 -21.88 -7.96 -22.43
N ALA A 738 -20.87 -7.14 -22.10
CA ALA A 738 -19.86 -6.71 -23.06
C ALA A 738 -19.08 -7.89 -23.67
N ALA A 739 -18.64 -8.84 -22.84
CA ALA A 739 -17.91 -10.01 -23.33
C ALA A 739 -18.78 -10.91 -24.22
N ARG A 740 -20.08 -11.06 -23.89
CA ARG A 740 -21.05 -11.79 -24.72
C ARG A 740 -21.23 -11.12 -26.09
N ALA A 741 -21.39 -9.80 -26.13
CA ALA A 741 -21.50 -9.04 -27.38
C ALA A 741 -20.23 -9.14 -28.24
N LEU A 742 -19.06 -9.19 -27.61
CA LEU A 742 -17.76 -9.34 -28.27
C LEU A 742 -17.38 -10.80 -28.60
N GLY A 743 -18.24 -11.78 -28.29
CA GLY A 743 -17.99 -13.20 -28.56
C GLY A 743 -16.82 -13.81 -27.78
N ILE A 744 -16.49 -13.29 -26.59
CA ILE A 744 -15.35 -13.76 -25.77
C ILE A 744 -15.77 -14.09 -24.34
N ARG A 745 -14.91 -14.81 -23.62
CA ARG A 745 -15.10 -15.07 -22.18
C ARG A 745 -14.95 -13.78 -21.36
N THR A 746 -15.81 -13.59 -20.36
CA THR A 746 -15.77 -12.47 -19.40
C THR A 746 -14.38 -12.27 -18.77
N ASP A 747 -13.72 -13.37 -18.39
CA ASP A 747 -12.39 -13.36 -17.78
C ASP A 747 -11.30 -12.91 -18.76
N ALA A 748 -11.49 -13.15 -20.06
CA ALA A 748 -10.59 -12.68 -21.09
C ALA A 748 -10.73 -11.16 -21.28
N LEU A 749 -11.96 -10.65 -21.36
CA LEU A 749 -12.22 -9.21 -21.47
C LEU A 749 -11.66 -8.44 -20.26
N ARG A 750 -11.94 -8.91 -19.04
CA ARG A 750 -11.44 -8.29 -17.81
C ARG A 750 -9.91 -8.23 -17.75
N ARG A 751 -9.23 -9.33 -18.12
CA ARG A 751 -7.76 -9.35 -18.19
C ARG A 751 -7.20 -8.40 -19.24
N GLN A 752 -7.88 -8.26 -20.38
CA GLN A 752 -7.46 -7.34 -21.45
C GLN A 752 -7.61 -5.87 -21.06
N ILE A 753 -8.73 -5.50 -20.43
CA ILE A 753 -8.96 -4.14 -19.90
C ILE A 753 -7.94 -3.84 -18.79
N HIS A 754 -7.79 -4.73 -17.81
CA HIS A 754 -6.81 -4.54 -16.72
C HIS A 754 -5.38 -4.40 -17.25
N HIS A 755 -5.02 -5.12 -18.31
CA HIS A 755 -3.72 -4.98 -18.94
C HIS A 755 -3.53 -3.59 -19.57
N LEU A 756 -4.56 -3.06 -20.25
CA LEU A 756 -4.52 -1.70 -20.80
C LEU A 756 -4.46 -0.64 -19.70
N GLU A 757 -5.25 -0.80 -18.63
CA GLU A 757 -5.24 0.09 -17.46
C GLU A 757 -3.87 0.10 -16.78
N HIS A 758 -3.21 -1.05 -16.68
CA HIS A 758 -1.85 -1.17 -16.15
C HIS A 758 -0.82 -0.49 -17.07
N THR A 759 -0.93 -0.67 -18.39
CA THR A 759 -0.02 -0.05 -19.37
C THR A 759 -0.18 1.47 -19.41
N VAL A 760 -1.41 1.98 -19.28
CA VAL A 760 -1.72 3.42 -19.27
C VAL A 760 -1.48 4.04 -17.88
N GLY A 761 -1.54 3.23 -16.82
CA GLY A 761 -1.37 3.67 -15.43
C GLY A 761 -2.61 4.35 -14.85
N ALA A 762 -3.79 4.12 -15.43
CA ALA A 762 -5.06 4.71 -14.99
C ALA A 762 -6.24 3.78 -15.33
N ALA A 763 -7.31 3.85 -14.53
CA ALA A 763 -8.56 3.16 -14.85
C ALA A 763 -9.18 3.77 -16.13
N LEU A 764 -9.60 2.92 -17.06
CA LEU A 764 -10.09 3.32 -18.38
C LEU A 764 -11.61 3.22 -18.48
N LEU A 765 -12.24 2.44 -17.60
CA LEU A 765 -13.70 2.30 -17.49
C LEU A 765 -14.20 2.66 -16.10
N HIS A 766 -15.42 3.19 -16.03
CA HIS A 766 -16.21 3.37 -14.82
C HIS A 766 -17.67 2.98 -15.10
N THR A 767 -18.48 2.94 -14.05
CA THR A 767 -19.93 2.74 -14.16
C THR A 767 -20.63 4.08 -13.96
N ASP A 768 -21.55 4.44 -14.86
CA ASP A 768 -22.39 5.63 -14.73
C ASP A 768 -23.59 5.43 -13.79
N ASP A 769 -24.38 6.49 -13.58
CA ASP A 769 -25.57 6.48 -12.72
C ASP A 769 -26.69 5.54 -13.21
N GLN A 770 -26.59 5.06 -14.46
CA GLN A 770 -27.51 4.10 -15.07
C GLN A 770 -26.98 2.66 -15.06
N GLU A 771 -25.94 2.39 -14.26
CA GLU A 771 -25.24 1.11 -14.18
C GLU A 771 -24.65 0.63 -15.52
N ARG A 772 -24.22 1.54 -16.40
CA ARG A 772 -23.57 1.23 -17.68
C ARG A 772 -22.07 1.54 -17.62
N LEU A 773 -21.29 0.71 -18.29
CA LEU A 773 -19.86 0.93 -18.47
C LEU A 773 -19.63 2.13 -19.39
N MET A 774 -18.80 3.07 -18.95
CA MET A 774 -18.42 4.28 -19.67
C MET A 774 -16.91 4.50 -19.59
N LEU A 775 -16.32 5.17 -20.59
CA LEU A 775 -14.91 5.54 -20.53
C LEU A 775 -14.68 6.58 -19.43
N THR A 776 -13.59 6.43 -18.67
CA THR A 776 -13.12 7.52 -17.79
C THR A 776 -12.52 8.64 -18.62
N PRO A 777 -12.21 9.83 -18.06
CA PRO A 777 -11.47 10.87 -18.78
C PRO A 777 -10.12 10.39 -19.34
N HIS A 778 -9.49 9.39 -18.70
CA HIS A 778 -8.27 8.77 -19.20
C HIS A 778 -8.57 7.79 -20.35
N GLY A 779 -9.68 7.06 -20.27
CA GLY A 779 -10.21 6.22 -21.35
C GLY A 779 -10.59 7.03 -22.59
N GLU A 780 -11.22 8.19 -22.43
CA GLU A 780 -11.57 9.11 -23.52
C GLU A 780 -10.33 9.72 -24.18
N HIS A 781 -9.35 10.16 -23.39
CA HIS A 781 -8.08 10.65 -23.93
C HIS A 781 -7.32 9.58 -24.72
N LEU A 782 -7.32 8.34 -24.21
CA LEU A 782 -6.73 7.19 -24.91
C LEU A 782 -7.49 6.88 -26.21
N ALA A 783 -8.82 6.89 -26.19
CA ALA A 783 -9.67 6.68 -27.35
C ALA A 783 -9.39 7.72 -28.44
N HIS A 784 -9.37 9.00 -28.06
CA HIS A 784 -9.08 10.11 -28.96
C HIS A 784 -7.67 10.02 -29.57
N THR A 785 -6.68 9.54 -28.80
CA THR A 785 -5.30 9.37 -29.26
C THR A 785 -5.17 8.18 -30.23
N LEU A 786 -5.95 7.11 -30.04
CA LEU A 786 -5.82 5.86 -30.80
C LEU A 786 -6.78 5.74 -31.99
N TRP A 787 -7.88 6.50 -32.04
CA TRP A 787 -8.81 6.51 -33.18
C TRP A 787 -8.14 6.78 -34.54
N PRO A 788 -7.33 7.85 -34.70
CA PRO A 788 -6.64 8.09 -35.98
C PRO A 788 -5.66 6.97 -36.36
N ILE A 789 -5.10 6.28 -35.37
CA ILE A 789 -4.12 5.20 -35.55
C ILE A 789 -4.80 3.90 -35.95
N LEU A 790 -5.94 3.56 -35.34
CA LEU A 790 -6.72 2.39 -35.71
C LEU A 790 -7.32 2.55 -37.13
N ASP A 791 -7.76 3.75 -37.47
CA ASP A 791 -8.23 4.10 -38.82
C ASP A 791 -7.09 4.05 -39.86
N LEU A 792 -5.86 4.46 -39.49
CA LEU A 792 -4.67 4.24 -40.31
C LEU A 792 -4.42 2.74 -40.56
N LEU A 793 -4.47 1.92 -39.50
CA LEU A 793 -4.26 0.47 -39.59
C LEU A 793 -5.35 -0.26 -40.39
N ASP A 794 -6.59 0.23 -40.34
CA ASP A 794 -7.69 -0.32 -41.14
C ASP A 794 -7.50 -0.04 -42.63
N ARG A 795 -7.11 1.19 -42.99
CA ARG A 795 -6.81 1.58 -44.39
C ARG A 795 -5.65 0.81 -45.00
N THR A 796 -4.64 0.48 -44.21
CA THR A 796 -3.46 -0.23 -44.69
C THR A 796 -3.78 -1.70 -44.92
N ARG A 797 -4.62 -2.29 -44.06
CA ARG A 797 -5.13 -3.66 -44.23
C ARG A 797 -6.02 -3.81 -45.47
N THR A 798 -6.80 -2.79 -45.83
CA THR A 798 -7.61 -2.79 -47.07
C THR A 798 -6.80 -2.61 -48.36
N ARG A 799 -5.53 -2.19 -48.29
CA ARG A 799 -4.64 -2.06 -49.47
C ARG A 799 -3.80 -3.32 -49.73
N ASP A 800 -3.67 -4.21 -48.74
CA ASP A 800 -2.89 -5.44 -48.81
C ASP A 800 -3.74 -6.70 -49.15
N GLU A 801 -5.05 -6.56 -49.43
CA GLU A 801 -5.87 -7.64 -50.00
C GLU A 801 -5.75 -7.63 -51.54
N PRO A 802 -5.26 -8.70 -52.19
CA PRO A 802 -5.26 -8.80 -53.65
C PRO A 802 -6.71 -9.01 -54.14
N GLY A 803 -7.11 -8.21 -55.13
CA GLY A 803 -8.22 -8.53 -56.02
C GLY A 803 -7.83 -9.62 -57.01
#